data_AF-F4PN73-F1
#
_entry.id   AF-F4PN73-F1
#
_cell.length_a   1.000
_cell.length_b   1.000
_cell.length_c   1.000
_cell.angle_alpha   90.00
_cell.angle_beta   90.00
_cell.angle_gamma   90.00
#
_symmetry.space_group_name_H-M   'P 1'
#
loop_
_entity.id
_entity.type
_entity.pdbx_description
1 polymer ?
#
loop_
_entity_poly.entity_id
_entity_poly.type
_entity_poly.pdbx_seq_one_letter_code
_entity_poly.pdbx_strand_id
1 'polypeptide(L)'
;MNIDNNNSNNRSTLVILQVFRNNFLLKEIFGRVRKDEIRLFGARVPVCKVVNRSGIECLPKRYTQLVNDLKWVIENRYYALLLDIFQTTVNTTGTMTPDQMAATSAIEDIAVMELLLVKYKHHFINYFFAESSFSSSPLIERIIAYLDGIVRSQSKGEEIWNLVLGFIDRHYGEGMSFWGKAQSLVSSGRSNPSVLQSKLLLDHTSTNNTNDIYNVFKRAIFHNKKGVLVDILEKVGVKTLTTYLQTHRPWNIDPDISPSALEYLYRNFQMSSSSSSTKLPFIFIFAHPTIACYLTHNIDIINHHNQQEKKEQGILTSDFYRYIKAAVSIGKSPTLEPAYEQIHDCCHSLLATKKYPFDADVIGQTIESLLPVSEEVNKSIKYYKLWVYEMYHLLYTHLGYIARNAVSSKNMITLLQDNNNDRVYQYLLSRAGFGYVCSYGTLEQVQGCHLLQNDSIAPGALDKSINLKSFDLQVIKYLFPIIRQHQKSNSIFFIELETTEQAISNAIFVERWDIIEYLIIEENAPYMKHANLVFSALVAGRFELANFLVARNSNIDDHVSHIPVNSKEMISYYPRDAYFKPTLGTNKEKNYTLVRCIMERYNARVVDDQHLQVTSKSIYFSEYSPLPNCYSILLDEAVLQGDFDIFIYLYDLFNKSYIVNMDSLIEKYKFGFIAQLLERGDIPFNICRLDCYAILGTFASVEWIENILNSPNLQPLKSGTQQHLQAFKMSATTKNIDNHHKQSFIKYYQQIK
;
A
#
# COMPACT_ATOMS: atom_id res chain seq x y z
N MET A 1 24.69 43.65 16.04
CA MET A 1 26.02 43.75 15.40
C MET A 1 25.98 44.92 14.45
N ASN A 2 26.96 45.82 14.57
CA ASN A 2 27.01 47.16 13.95
C ASN A 2 26.88 47.14 12.43
N ILE A 3 26.02 48.03 11.94
CA ILE A 3 25.84 48.42 10.54
C ILE A 3 26.85 49.54 10.30
N ASP A 4 28.01 49.21 9.75
CA ASP A 4 28.92 50.16 9.11
C ASP A 4 29.54 49.48 7.88
N ASN A 5 28.80 49.48 6.76
CA ASN A 5 29.33 49.12 5.45
C ASN A 5 28.47 49.67 4.29
N ASN A 6 28.12 50.96 4.33
CA ASN A 6 27.17 51.55 3.39
C ASN A 6 27.75 51.97 2.02
N ASN A 7 29.05 51.80 1.76
CA ASN A 7 29.63 52.09 0.44
C ASN A 7 30.02 50.85 -0.39
N SER A 8 30.17 49.67 0.24
CA SER A 8 30.42 48.42 -0.49
C SER A 8 29.12 47.69 -0.89
N ASN A 9 28.04 47.85 -0.11
CA ASN A 9 26.75 47.19 -0.36
C ASN A 9 26.06 47.63 -1.65
N ASN A 10 26.21 48.89 -2.09
CA ASN A 10 25.61 49.34 -3.35
C ASN A 10 26.27 48.70 -4.58
N ARG A 11 27.59 48.48 -4.55
CA ARG A 11 28.29 47.78 -5.64
C ARG A 11 27.94 46.31 -5.67
N SER A 12 27.93 45.64 -4.52
CA SER A 12 27.55 44.21 -4.44
C SER A 12 26.10 44.00 -4.88
N THR A 13 25.17 44.87 -4.47
CA THR A 13 23.75 44.79 -4.86
C THR A 13 23.55 45.12 -6.34
N LEU A 14 24.28 46.09 -6.90
CA LEU A 14 24.27 46.39 -8.34
C LEU A 14 24.84 45.24 -9.18
N VAL A 15 25.92 44.62 -8.73
CA VAL A 15 26.52 43.45 -9.41
C VAL A 15 25.57 42.26 -9.33
N ILE A 16 24.96 41.99 -8.18
CA ILE A 16 23.94 40.93 -8.03
C ILE A 16 22.75 41.23 -8.95
N LEU A 17 22.21 42.45 -8.97
CA LEU A 17 21.10 42.82 -9.86
C LEU A 17 21.48 42.75 -11.34
N GLN A 18 22.73 43.07 -11.71
CA GLN A 18 23.23 42.92 -13.09
C GLN A 18 23.37 41.44 -13.48
N VAL A 19 23.82 40.60 -12.55
CA VAL A 19 23.88 39.14 -12.71
C VAL A 19 22.47 38.56 -12.88
N PHE A 20 21.49 39.02 -12.09
CA PHE A 20 20.09 38.58 -12.18
C PHE A 20 19.33 39.14 -13.40
N ARG A 21 19.72 40.30 -13.93
CA ARG A 21 19.19 40.85 -15.20
C ARG A 21 19.78 40.18 -16.44
N ASN A 22 20.97 39.60 -16.32
CA ASN A 22 21.60 38.88 -17.41
C ASN A 22 21.14 37.42 -17.41
N ASN A 23 20.09 37.14 -18.19
CA ASN A 23 19.50 35.79 -18.32
C ASN A 23 20.52 34.71 -18.67
N PHE A 24 21.55 35.04 -19.46
CA PHE A 24 22.59 34.08 -19.83
C PHE A 24 23.47 33.76 -18.64
N LEU A 25 23.97 34.79 -17.94
CA LEU A 25 24.85 34.63 -16.79
C LEU A 25 24.14 33.92 -15.62
N LEU A 26 22.87 34.24 -15.39
CA LEU A 26 22.05 33.59 -14.37
C LEU A 26 21.83 32.10 -14.70
N LYS A 27 21.59 31.78 -15.98
CA LYS A 27 21.42 30.40 -16.47
C LYS A 27 22.73 29.61 -16.37
N GLU A 28 23.87 30.26 -16.58
CA GLU A 28 25.21 29.69 -16.42
C GLU A 28 25.55 29.44 -14.95
N ILE A 29 25.34 30.42 -14.06
CA ILE A 29 25.52 30.28 -12.60
C ILE A 29 24.63 29.16 -12.06
N PHE A 30 23.34 29.13 -12.42
CA PHE A 30 22.49 28.01 -12.03
C PHE A 30 22.95 26.70 -12.67
N GLY A 31 23.45 26.70 -13.91
CA GLY A 31 24.01 25.51 -14.56
C GLY A 31 25.24 24.95 -13.85
N ARG A 32 26.10 25.80 -13.28
CA ARG A 32 27.36 25.40 -12.61
C ARG A 32 27.20 25.08 -11.11
N VAL A 33 26.30 25.76 -10.41
CA VAL A 33 26.09 25.60 -8.96
C VAL A 33 25.09 24.47 -8.64
N ARG A 34 24.33 23.97 -9.62
CA ARG A 34 23.32 22.88 -9.49
C ARG A 34 23.96 21.48 -9.33
N LYS A 35 24.71 21.28 -8.25
CA LYS A 35 25.00 19.91 -7.77
C LYS A 35 24.22 19.54 -6.51
N ASP A 36 23.73 20.51 -5.73
CA ASP A 36 22.93 20.27 -4.51
C ASP A 36 21.71 21.22 -4.38
N GLU A 37 20.76 20.89 -3.51
CA GLU A 37 19.50 21.63 -3.27
C GLU A 37 19.74 23.12 -2.91
N ILE A 38 19.41 24.04 -3.83
CA ILE A 38 19.47 25.48 -3.57
C ILE A 38 18.11 25.98 -3.07
N ARG A 39 18.12 26.69 -1.93
CA ARG A 39 16.98 27.48 -1.45
C ARG A 39 17.22 28.96 -1.74
N LEU A 40 16.36 29.58 -2.56
CA LEU A 40 16.39 31.02 -2.82
C LEU A 40 15.20 31.65 -2.10
N PHE A 41 15.46 32.59 -1.18
CA PHE A 41 14.44 33.22 -0.33
C PHE A 41 13.51 32.20 0.36
N GLY A 42 14.04 31.08 0.85
CA GLY A 42 13.25 30.03 1.52
C GLY A 42 12.42 29.12 0.60
N ALA A 43 12.29 29.43 -0.70
CA ALA A 43 11.71 28.52 -1.68
C ALA A 43 12.77 27.54 -2.19
N ARG A 44 12.47 26.23 -2.17
CA ARG A 44 13.29 25.23 -2.87
C ARG A 44 13.22 25.52 -4.36
N VAL A 45 14.38 25.75 -4.98
CA VAL A 45 14.48 25.88 -6.42
C VAL A 45 14.59 24.45 -6.97
N PRO A 46 13.55 23.89 -7.61
CA PRO A 46 13.56 22.49 -8.01
C PRO A 46 14.66 22.19 -9.02
N VAL A 47 15.42 21.12 -8.77
CA VAL A 47 16.57 20.69 -9.58
C VAL A 47 16.11 20.10 -10.93
N CYS A 48 14.93 19.48 -10.96
CA CYS A 48 14.19 19.01 -12.13
C CYS A 48 12.67 19.03 -11.83
N LYS A 49 11.84 18.76 -12.84
CA LYS A 49 10.38 18.51 -12.69
C LYS A 49 10.12 17.60 -11.49
N VAL A 50 9.57 18.15 -10.41
CA VAL A 50 9.15 17.34 -9.26
C VAL A 50 7.86 16.65 -9.67
N VAL A 51 7.98 15.37 -10.00
CA VAL A 51 6.84 14.45 -10.10
C VAL A 51 6.44 14.15 -8.65
N ASN A 52 5.28 14.62 -8.21
CA ASN A 52 4.80 14.26 -6.87
C ASN A 52 4.52 12.74 -6.82
N ARG A 53 4.37 12.14 -5.63
CA ARG A 53 4.06 10.70 -5.45
C ARG A 53 2.77 10.25 -6.18
N SER A 54 1.95 11.19 -6.65
CA SER A 54 0.76 10.98 -7.48
C SER A 54 1.00 11.02 -9.00
N GLY A 55 2.24 11.17 -9.47
CA GLY A 55 2.55 11.26 -10.90
C GLY A 55 2.24 12.62 -11.54
N ILE A 56 1.81 13.62 -10.77
CA ILE A 56 1.49 14.97 -11.28
C ILE A 56 2.77 15.79 -11.34
N GLU A 57 3.13 16.26 -12.54
CA GLU A 57 4.22 17.23 -12.73
C GLU A 57 3.80 18.62 -12.23
N CYS A 58 4.56 19.18 -11.30
CA CYS A 58 4.44 20.60 -10.94
C CYS A 58 5.05 21.47 -12.04
N LEU A 59 4.21 21.99 -12.94
CA LEU A 59 4.62 22.99 -13.93
C LEU A 59 5.09 24.30 -13.25
N PRO A 60 6.21 24.90 -13.67
CA PRO A 60 6.66 26.18 -13.13
C PRO A 60 5.67 27.29 -13.51
N LYS A 61 4.98 27.86 -12.51
CA LYS A 61 4.13 29.05 -12.68
C LYS A 61 4.96 30.32 -12.55
N ARG A 62 4.65 31.34 -13.36
CA ARG A 62 5.28 32.66 -13.25
C ARG A 62 4.78 33.37 -12.00
N TYR A 63 5.62 34.22 -11.40
CA TYR A 63 5.25 35.02 -10.23
C TYR A 63 3.90 35.75 -10.41
N THR A 64 3.70 36.40 -11.55
CA THR A 64 2.45 37.11 -11.88
C THR A 64 1.21 36.22 -11.94
N GLN A 65 1.37 34.93 -12.22
CA GLN A 65 0.29 33.94 -12.17
C GLN A 65 0.04 33.48 -10.74
N LEU A 66 1.10 33.34 -9.95
CA LEU A 66 1.05 32.94 -8.54
C LEU A 66 0.38 34.00 -7.65
N VAL A 67 0.55 35.28 -7.99
CA VAL A 67 -0.20 36.38 -7.36
C VAL A 67 -1.71 36.19 -7.46
N ASN A 68 -2.20 35.62 -8.56
CA ASN A 68 -3.63 35.38 -8.79
C ASN A 68 -4.10 33.97 -8.40
N ASP A 69 -3.18 33.07 -8.03
CA ASP A 69 -3.46 31.67 -7.70
C ASP A 69 -2.84 31.30 -6.34
N LEU A 70 -3.27 32.05 -5.32
CA LEU A 70 -2.82 31.87 -3.94
C LEU A 70 -3.13 30.46 -3.40
N LYS A 71 -4.25 29.86 -3.85
CA LYS A 71 -4.61 28.49 -3.50
C LYS A 71 -3.50 27.52 -3.86
N TRP A 72 -2.98 27.60 -5.10
CA TRP A 72 -1.87 26.75 -5.52
C TRP A 72 -0.60 27.00 -4.70
N VAL A 73 -0.28 28.25 -4.38
CA VAL A 73 0.89 28.61 -3.55
C VAL A 73 0.79 27.94 -2.18
N ILE A 74 -0.40 27.99 -1.57
CA ILE A 74 -0.69 27.41 -0.25
C ILE A 74 -0.64 25.87 -0.31
N GLU A 75 -1.34 25.24 -1.25
CA GLU A 75 -1.40 23.78 -1.39
C GLU A 75 -0.02 23.16 -1.68
N ASN A 76 0.85 23.89 -2.37
CA ASN A 76 2.23 23.47 -2.65
C ASN A 76 3.26 23.97 -1.61
N ARG A 77 2.81 24.59 -0.51
CA ARG A 77 3.63 24.99 0.64
C ARG A 77 4.75 25.98 0.33
N TYR A 78 4.55 26.85 -0.66
CA TYR A 78 5.53 27.89 -1.00
C TYR A 78 5.36 29.13 -0.11
N TYR A 79 5.52 28.96 1.21
CA TYR A 79 5.16 30.00 2.17
C TYR A 79 6.01 31.27 2.08
N ALA A 80 7.29 31.16 1.78
CA ALA A 80 8.13 32.36 1.60
C ALA A 80 7.70 33.19 0.37
N LEU A 81 7.27 32.51 -0.69
CA LEU A 81 6.69 33.16 -1.86
C LEU A 81 5.33 33.78 -1.54
N LEU A 82 4.52 33.11 -0.72
CA LEU A 82 3.25 33.65 -0.22
C LEU A 82 3.47 34.94 0.58
N LEU A 83 4.46 34.96 1.48
CA LEU A 83 4.87 36.14 2.22
C LEU A 83 5.33 37.26 1.30
N ASP A 84 6.18 36.95 0.32
CA ASP A 84 6.68 37.92 -0.66
C ASP A 84 5.56 38.49 -1.52
N ILE A 85 4.63 37.66 -2.00
CA ILE A 85 3.41 38.12 -2.71
C ILE A 85 2.64 39.09 -1.83
N PHE A 86 2.44 38.77 -0.55
CA PHE A 86 1.75 39.65 0.38
C PHE A 86 2.52 40.93 0.74
N GLN A 87 3.84 40.93 0.70
CA GLN A 87 4.65 42.11 1.01
C GLN A 87 4.78 43.05 -0.21
N THR A 88 4.86 42.50 -1.42
CA THR A 88 5.10 43.26 -2.66
C THR A 88 3.82 43.76 -3.32
N THR A 89 2.69 43.09 -3.12
CA THR A 89 1.37 43.59 -3.58
C THR A 89 0.81 44.60 -2.58
N VAL A 90 1.47 45.76 -2.50
CA VAL A 90 1.24 46.78 -1.46
C VAL A 90 -0.20 47.34 -1.47
N ASN A 91 -0.96 47.23 -2.56
CA ASN A 91 -2.24 47.94 -2.71
C ASN A 91 -3.40 47.14 -3.32
N THR A 92 -3.26 45.84 -3.59
CA THR A 92 -4.43 45.06 -3.98
C THR A 92 -5.14 44.60 -2.72
N THR A 93 -6.23 45.29 -2.36
CA THR A 93 -7.35 44.77 -1.57
C THR A 93 -8.05 43.60 -2.29
N GLY A 94 -7.26 42.73 -2.96
CA GLY A 94 -7.75 41.55 -3.63
C GLY A 94 -8.44 40.69 -2.59
N THR A 95 -9.74 40.53 -2.77
CA THR A 95 -10.57 39.76 -1.87
C THR A 95 -10.13 38.30 -1.95
N MET A 96 -9.74 37.70 -0.81
CA MET A 96 -9.49 36.26 -0.79
C MET A 96 -10.81 35.54 -1.04
N THR A 97 -10.83 34.62 -2.01
CA THR A 97 -12.02 33.82 -2.29
C THR A 97 -12.24 32.78 -1.17
N PRO A 98 -13.48 32.31 -0.94
CA PRO A 98 -13.73 31.25 0.04
C PRO A 98 -12.87 29.99 -0.16
N ASP A 99 -12.56 29.63 -1.40
CA ASP A 99 -11.67 28.50 -1.73
C ASP A 99 -10.23 28.75 -1.31
N GLN A 100 -9.74 29.98 -1.49
CA GLN A 100 -8.42 30.39 -1.02
C GLN A 100 -8.38 30.40 0.50
N MET A 101 -9.45 30.87 1.15
CA MET A 101 -9.60 30.79 2.60
C MET A 101 -9.55 29.34 3.06
N ALA A 102 -10.37 28.45 2.50
CA ALA A 102 -10.35 27.02 2.84
C ALA A 102 -8.96 26.38 2.69
N ALA A 103 -8.23 26.72 1.61
CA ALA A 103 -6.88 26.21 1.37
C ALA A 103 -5.88 26.60 2.47
N THR A 104 -6.07 27.73 3.16
CA THR A 104 -5.17 28.14 4.28
C THR A 104 -5.14 27.14 5.43
N SER A 105 -6.14 26.26 5.56
CA SER A 105 -6.09 25.15 6.53
C SER A 105 -4.93 24.17 6.29
N ALA A 106 -4.33 24.16 5.10
CA ALA A 106 -3.17 23.33 4.75
C ALA A 106 -1.81 23.99 5.07
N ILE A 107 -1.81 25.20 5.66
CA ILE A 107 -0.58 25.90 6.05
C ILE A 107 0.05 25.19 7.25
N GLU A 108 1.36 24.95 7.18
CA GLU A 108 2.15 24.31 8.24
C GLU A 108 3.12 25.30 8.93
N ASP A 109 3.19 26.55 8.46
CA ASP A 109 4.05 27.58 9.05
C ASP A 109 3.21 28.55 9.91
N ILE A 110 3.50 28.57 11.21
CA ILE A 110 2.78 29.37 12.21
C ILE A 110 2.86 30.86 11.89
N ALA A 111 4.05 31.37 11.55
CA ALA A 111 4.26 32.81 11.33
C ALA A 111 3.48 33.28 10.10
N VAL A 112 3.38 32.43 9.08
CA VAL A 112 2.58 32.69 7.87
C VAL A 112 1.10 32.71 8.21
N MET A 113 0.62 31.77 9.04
CA MET A 113 -0.77 31.73 9.46
C MET A 113 -1.13 32.94 10.35
N GLU A 114 -0.26 33.33 11.28
CA GLU A 114 -0.41 34.54 12.09
C GLU A 114 -0.54 35.79 11.22
N LEU A 115 0.35 35.95 10.25
CA LEU A 115 0.30 37.07 9.32
C LEU A 115 -1.00 37.08 8.53
N LEU A 116 -1.47 35.92 8.06
CA LEU A 116 -2.72 35.79 7.33
C LEU A 116 -3.92 36.18 8.17
N LEU A 117 -4.01 35.72 9.42
CA LEU A 117 -5.09 36.05 10.33
C LEU A 117 -5.12 37.55 10.68
N VAL A 118 -3.95 38.20 10.78
CA VAL A 118 -3.87 39.65 11.02
C VAL A 118 -4.22 40.45 9.76
N LYS A 119 -3.59 40.12 8.62
CA LYS A 119 -3.73 40.87 7.37
C LYS A 119 -5.12 40.71 6.74
N TYR A 120 -5.68 39.51 6.81
CA TYR A 120 -6.98 39.16 6.23
C TYR A 120 -8.06 38.95 7.30
N LYS A 121 -7.94 39.60 8.46
CA LYS A 121 -8.87 39.50 9.60
C LYS A 121 -10.35 39.50 9.16
N HIS A 122 -10.77 40.51 8.41
CA HIS A 122 -12.16 40.63 7.96
C HIS A 122 -12.60 39.49 7.02
N HIS A 123 -11.70 38.95 6.21
CA HIS A 123 -12.01 37.82 5.34
C HIS A 123 -12.21 36.54 6.15
N PHE A 124 -11.39 36.30 7.18
CA PHE A 124 -11.58 35.17 8.09
C PHE A 124 -12.86 35.32 8.91
N ILE A 125 -13.17 36.51 9.42
CA ILE A 125 -14.44 36.78 10.10
C ILE A 125 -15.61 36.49 9.15
N ASN A 126 -15.58 36.99 7.92
CA ASN A 126 -16.64 36.74 6.95
C ASN A 126 -16.72 35.25 6.57
N TYR A 127 -15.59 34.58 6.38
CA TYR A 127 -15.55 33.16 6.03
C TYR A 127 -16.17 32.28 7.13
N PHE A 128 -15.85 32.55 8.40
CA PHE A 128 -16.34 31.79 9.55
C PHE A 128 -17.73 32.21 10.04
N PHE A 129 -18.15 33.46 9.83
CA PHE A 129 -19.34 34.03 10.49
C PHE A 129 -20.40 34.66 9.57
N ALA A 130 -20.13 34.92 8.28
CA ALA A 130 -21.13 35.51 7.40
C ALA A 130 -22.23 34.49 6.99
N GLU A 131 -23.49 34.87 7.23
CA GLU A 131 -24.69 34.11 6.81
C GLU A 131 -24.93 34.17 5.31
N SER A 132 -24.52 35.25 4.66
CA SER A 132 -24.91 35.55 3.28
C SER A 132 -23.77 35.25 2.30
N SER A 133 -24.08 34.42 1.29
CA SER A 133 -23.67 34.52 -0.13
C SER A 133 -22.84 33.43 -0.82
N PHE A 134 -22.24 32.43 -0.14
CA PHE A 134 -21.31 31.51 -0.87
C PHE A 134 -21.54 29.99 -0.75
N SER A 135 -22.37 29.47 0.16
CA SER A 135 -22.70 28.03 0.21
C SER A 135 -23.93 27.73 1.05
N SER A 136 -24.69 26.68 0.69
CA SER A 136 -25.81 26.13 1.46
C SER A 136 -25.40 25.41 2.77
N SER A 137 -24.10 25.32 3.05
CA SER A 137 -23.56 24.63 4.23
C SER A 137 -23.65 25.52 5.48
N PRO A 138 -24.23 25.02 6.59
CA PRO A 138 -24.25 25.69 7.89
C PRO A 138 -22.87 26.25 8.28
N LEU A 139 -22.85 27.42 8.93
CA LEU A 139 -21.63 28.08 9.43
C LEU A 139 -20.71 27.13 10.21
N ILE A 140 -21.31 26.26 11.02
CA ILE A 140 -20.60 25.28 11.82
C ILE A 140 -19.83 24.27 10.95
N GLU A 141 -20.42 23.77 9.86
CA GLU A 141 -19.78 22.81 8.97
C GLU A 141 -18.52 23.41 8.30
N ARG A 142 -18.54 24.70 7.99
CA ARG A 142 -17.37 25.41 7.45
C ARG A 142 -16.24 25.49 8.47
N ILE A 143 -16.55 25.82 9.72
CA ILE A 143 -15.57 25.82 10.82
C ILE A 143 -14.99 24.41 11.00
N ILE A 144 -15.85 23.39 11.08
CA ILE A 144 -15.43 21.98 11.24
C ILE A 144 -14.56 21.53 10.06
N ALA A 145 -14.94 21.81 8.82
CA ALA A 145 -14.16 21.47 7.64
C ALA A 145 -12.79 22.17 7.60
N TYR A 146 -12.73 23.42 8.07
CA TYR A 146 -11.47 24.16 8.16
C TYR A 146 -10.55 23.56 9.22
N LEU A 147 -11.08 23.30 10.41
CA LEU A 147 -10.37 22.64 11.51
C LEU A 147 -9.91 21.23 11.11
N ASP A 148 -10.73 20.50 10.35
CA ASP A 148 -10.36 19.20 9.77
C ASP A 148 -9.15 19.31 8.84
N GLY A 149 -9.11 20.35 8.01
CA GLY A 149 -7.97 20.63 7.12
C GLY A 149 -6.66 20.82 7.89
N ILE A 150 -6.71 21.55 9.02
CA ILE A 150 -5.54 21.75 9.90
C ILE A 150 -5.04 20.41 10.44
N VAL A 151 -5.94 19.55 10.89
CA VAL A 151 -5.61 18.24 11.46
C VAL A 151 -4.92 17.31 10.44
N ARG A 152 -5.30 17.41 9.16
CA ARG A 152 -4.67 16.64 8.06
C ARG A 152 -3.24 17.09 7.73
N SER A 153 -2.82 18.29 8.14
CA SER A 153 -1.47 18.82 7.88
C SER A 153 -0.39 18.09 8.70
N GLN A 154 0.80 17.85 8.14
CA GLN A 154 1.75 16.86 8.68
C GLN A 154 2.61 17.36 9.84
N SER A 155 3.12 18.60 9.81
CA SER A 155 4.24 18.96 10.70
C SER A 155 3.92 19.88 11.89
N LYS A 156 2.89 20.75 11.84
CA LYS A 156 2.60 21.74 12.92
C LYS A 156 1.11 22.02 13.20
N GLY A 157 0.25 21.04 12.94
CA GLY A 157 -1.20 21.22 13.08
C GLY A 157 -1.69 21.69 14.47
N GLU A 158 -0.97 21.42 15.57
CA GLU A 158 -1.44 21.75 16.93
C GLU A 158 -1.32 23.25 17.27
N GLU A 159 -0.20 23.88 16.91
CA GLU A 159 0.03 25.31 17.17
C GLU A 159 -0.90 26.16 16.30
N ILE A 160 -1.08 25.76 15.04
CA ILE A 160 -1.98 26.40 14.09
C ILE A 160 -3.44 26.20 14.51
N TRP A 161 -3.80 25.02 15.02
CA TRP A 161 -5.10 24.76 15.62
C TRP A 161 -5.41 25.74 16.75
N ASN A 162 -4.50 25.89 17.70
CA ASN A 162 -4.66 26.82 18.83
C ASN A 162 -4.76 28.27 18.37
N LEU A 163 -3.96 28.66 17.38
CA LEU A 163 -3.97 30.00 16.81
C LEU A 163 -5.32 30.32 16.14
N VAL A 164 -5.83 29.40 15.32
CA VAL A 164 -7.11 29.55 14.62
C VAL A 164 -8.28 29.53 15.60
N LEU A 165 -8.29 28.62 16.58
CA LEU A 165 -9.32 28.64 17.62
C LEU A 165 -9.30 29.92 18.43
N GLY A 166 -8.11 30.40 18.84
CA GLY A 166 -7.98 31.67 19.53
C GLY A 166 -8.41 32.87 18.69
N PHE A 167 -8.30 32.80 17.36
CA PHE A 167 -8.87 33.79 16.45
C PHE A 167 -10.40 33.73 16.43
N ILE A 168 -10.96 32.53 16.25
CA ILE A 168 -12.40 32.30 16.21
C ILE A 168 -13.05 32.75 17.53
N ASP A 169 -12.49 32.37 18.68
CA ASP A 169 -13.00 32.73 20.01
C ASP A 169 -12.96 34.25 20.24
N ARG A 170 -11.87 34.92 19.86
CA ARG A 170 -11.73 36.39 20.02
C ARG A 170 -12.72 37.17 19.16
N HIS A 171 -12.98 36.73 17.94
CA HIS A 171 -13.81 37.46 16.99
C HIS A 171 -15.25 36.92 16.88
N TYR A 172 -15.60 35.92 17.68
CA TYR A 172 -16.97 35.40 17.75
C TYR A 172 -17.99 36.50 18.06
N GLY A 173 -17.65 37.42 18.99
CA GLY A 173 -18.49 38.56 19.34
C GLY A 173 -18.56 39.64 18.24
N GLU A 174 -17.51 39.82 17.45
CA GLU A 174 -17.48 40.78 16.33
C GLU A 174 -18.32 40.28 15.15
N GLY A 175 -18.35 38.97 14.91
CA GLY A 175 -19.27 38.37 13.92
C GLY A 175 -20.74 38.42 14.37
N MET A 176 -20.99 38.49 15.68
CA MET A 176 -22.33 38.50 16.28
C MET A 176 -23.08 39.84 16.14
N SER A 177 -22.42 40.96 15.83
CA SER A 177 -23.15 42.21 15.51
C SER A 177 -23.99 42.07 14.23
N PHE A 178 -23.71 41.05 13.41
CA PHE A 178 -24.53 40.64 12.26
C PHE A 178 -25.72 39.74 12.66
N TRP A 179 -25.70 39.16 13.87
CA TRP A 179 -26.59 38.11 14.38
C TRP A 179 -27.49 38.59 15.54
N GLY A 180 -28.01 39.82 15.46
CA GLY A 180 -28.83 40.48 16.49
C GLY A 180 -30.14 39.80 16.91
N LYS A 181 -30.33 38.49 16.71
CA LYS A 181 -31.51 37.70 17.13
C LYS A 181 -31.21 36.40 17.88
N ALA A 182 -29.96 35.93 17.99
CA ALA A 182 -29.67 34.67 18.71
C ALA A 182 -29.42 34.83 20.23
N GLN A 183 -29.44 36.07 20.74
CA GLN A 183 -29.16 36.38 22.14
C GLN A 183 -30.33 36.05 23.09
N SER A 184 -31.51 35.69 22.57
CA SER A 184 -32.68 35.34 23.39
C SER A 184 -32.66 33.93 23.98
N LEU A 185 -31.68 33.08 23.62
CA LEU A 185 -31.59 31.69 24.09
C LEU A 185 -30.49 31.42 25.12
N VAL A 186 -29.66 32.41 25.48
CA VAL A 186 -28.46 32.22 26.35
C VAL A 186 -28.55 32.99 27.67
N SER A 187 -29.73 33.50 28.03
CA SER A 187 -29.95 34.28 29.27
C SER A 187 -30.07 33.46 30.56
N SER A 188 -29.68 32.18 30.58
CA SER A 188 -29.53 31.40 31.83
C SER A 188 -28.05 31.21 32.18
N GLY A 189 -27.57 32.06 33.08
CA GLY A 189 -26.16 32.13 33.46
C GLY A 189 -25.58 30.85 34.05
N ARG A 190 -24.42 30.46 33.52
CA ARG A 190 -23.23 30.00 34.25
C ARG A 190 -22.04 30.02 33.28
N SER A 191 -20.95 30.63 33.73
CA SER A 191 -19.71 30.88 33.00
C SER A 191 -18.86 29.62 32.81
N ASN A 192 -18.24 29.50 31.62
CA ASN A 192 -17.29 28.49 31.09
C ASN A 192 -17.91 27.13 30.68
N PRO A 193 -17.84 26.72 29.40
CA PRO A 193 -16.74 26.84 28.42
C PRO A 193 -17.07 27.76 27.22
N SER A 194 -16.17 27.88 26.23
CA SER A 194 -16.39 28.71 25.02
C SER A 194 -17.69 28.31 24.32
N VAL A 195 -18.65 29.24 24.28
CA VAL A 195 -20.03 29.08 23.76
C VAL A 195 -20.07 28.46 22.36
N LEU A 196 -19.03 28.68 21.57
CA LEU A 196 -18.88 28.12 20.24
C LEU A 196 -18.79 26.59 20.26
N GLN A 197 -17.95 25.99 21.11
CA GLN A 197 -17.65 24.55 21.00
C GLN A 197 -18.75 23.67 21.59
N SER A 198 -19.44 24.14 22.62
CA SER A 198 -20.68 23.49 23.09
C SER A 198 -21.77 23.55 22.01
N LYS A 199 -21.86 24.65 21.24
CA LYS A 199 -22.75 24.75 20.06
C LYS A 199 -22.33 23.87 18.89
N LEU A 200 -21.01 23.72 18.60
CA LEU A 200 -20.50 22.81 17.56
C LEU A 200 -20.99 21.36 17.75
N LEU A 201 -21.26 20.94 18.99
CA LEU A 201 -21.78 19.61 19.33
C LEU A 201 -23.29 19.55 19.47
N LEU A 202 -23.92 20.59 20.04
CA LEU A 202 -25.36 20.59 20.34
C LEU A 202 -26.24 20.91 19.13
N ASP A 203 -25.78 21.71 18.16
CA ASP A 203 -26.58 22.05 16.95
C ASP A 203 -26.53 20.95 15.86
N HIS A 204 -25.61 19.98 15.98
CA HIS A 204 -25.39 18.93 14.97
C HIS A 204 -26.16 17.63 15.19
N THR A 205 -27.10 17.60 16.14
CA THR A 205 -27.89 16.39 16.44
C THR A 205 -28.94 16.02 15.40
N SER A 206 -29.08 16.77 14.30
CA SER A 206 -30.20 16.59 13.34
C SER A 206 -29.81 16.27 11.89
N THR A 207 -28.53 16.30 11.50
CA THR A 207 -28.14 16.08 10.09
C THR A 207 -27.09 14.97 9.94
N ASN A 208 -27.38 13.98 9.10
CA ASN A 208 -26.53 12.83 8.72
C ASN A 208 -25.24 13.23 7.96
N ASN A 209 -24.69 14.42 8.18
CA ASN A 209 -23.67 15.00 7.30
C ASN A 209 -22.26 14.50 7.63
N THR A 210 -21.44 14.34 6.60
CA THR A 210 -20.11 13.69 6.64
C THR A 210 -18.99 14.56 7.22
N ASN A 211 -19.28 15.72 7.81
CA ASN A 211 -18.31 16.65 8.38
C ASN A 211 -18.71 17.02 9.82
N ASP A 212 -18.77 16.04 10.72
CA ASP A 212 -18.98 16.23 12.15
C ASP A 212 -17.64 16.45 12.89
N ILE A 213 -17.70 17.02 14.09
CA ILE A 213 -16.53 17.17 14.99
C ILE A 213 -15.89 15.81 15.32
N TYR A 214 -16.66 14.74 15.22
CA TYR A 214 -16.17 13.38 15.34
C TYR A 214 -15.17 13.02 14.25
N ASN A 215 -15.35 13.46 13.01
CA ASN A 215 -14.35 13.23 11.95
C ASN A 215 -13.04 13.98 12.20
N VAL A 216 -13.12 15.19 12.76
CA VAL A 216 -11.92 15.94 13.20
C VAL A 216 -11.20 15.17 14.29
N PHE A 217 -11.94 14.67 15.27
CA PHE A 217 -11.41 13.84 16.36
C PHE A 217 -10.79 12.53 15.84
N LYS A 218 -11.48 11.79 14.97
CA LYS A 218 -10.99 10.57 14.32
C LYS A 218 -9.72 10.82 13.51
N ARG A 219 -9.65 11.93 12.78
CA ARG A 219 -8.45 12.29 12.00
C ARG A 219 -7.32 12.78 12.89
N ALA A 220 -7.62 13.43 14.01
CA ALA A 220 -6.61 13.82 15.00
C ALA A 220 -5.97 12.58 15.63
N ILE A 221 -6.75 11.51 15.86
CA ILE A 221 -6.23 10.17 16.20
C ILE A 221 -5.33 9.64 15.06
N PHE A 222 -5.86 9.59 13.83
CA PHE A 222 -5.14 9.02 12.69
C PHE A 222 -3.80 9.73 12.39
N HIS A 223 -3.77 11.05 12.54
CA HIS A 223 -2.61 11.90 12.29
C HIS A 223 -1.76 12.18 13.55
N ASN A 224 -2.07 11.55 14.69
CA ASN A 224 -1.36 11.69 15.97
C ASN A 224 -1.21 13.15 16.46
N LYS A 225 -2.31 13.91 16.40
CA LYS A 225 -2.36 15.31 16.89
C LYS A 225 -2.78 15.33 18.36
N LYS A 226 -1.87 14.94 19.25
CA LYS A 226 -2.11 14.82 20.69
C LYS A 226 -2.69 16.11 21.28
N GLY A 227 -2.09 17.26 20.99
CA GLY A 227 -2.54 18.56 21.48
C GLY A 227 -3.96 18.91 21.03
N VAL A 228 -4.33 18.54 19.79
CA VAL A 228 -5.70 18.73 19.29
C VAL A 228 -6.69 17.82 20.02
N LEU A 229 -6.33 16.54 20.24
CA LEU A 229 -7.18 15.62 20.99
C LEU A 229 -7.38 16.09 22.43
N VAL A 230 -6.32 16.60 23.06
CA VAL A 230 -6.35 17.16 24.42
C VAL A 230 -7.29 18.35 24.48
N ASP A 231 -7.14 19.29 23.55
CA ASP A 231 -7.95 20.50 23.48
C ASP A 231 -9.44 20.19 23.22
N ILE A 232 -9.73 19.23 22.33
CA ILE A 232 -11.10 18.74 22.11
C ILE A 232 -11.65 18.15 23.41
N LEU A 233 -10.92 17.26 24.08
CA LEU A 233 -11.42 16.56 25.26
C LEU A 233 -11.59 17.48 26.49
N GLU A 234 -10.68 18.43 26.70
CA GLU A 234 -10.76 19.41 27.78
C GLU A 234 -11.93 20.38 27.60
N LYS A 235 -12.16 20.85 26.37
CA LYS A 235 -13.19 21.86 26.11
C LYS A 235 -14.58 21.28 25.88
N VAL A 236 -14.69 20.12 25.24
CA VAL A 236 -15.96 19.41 25.05
C VAL A 236 -16.41 18.73 26.33
N GLY A 237 -15.45 18.26 27.13
CA GLY A 237 -15.67 17.38 28.25
C GLY A 237 -15.90 15.94 27.79
N VAL A 238 -15.14 15.02 28.38
CA VAL A 238 -15.18 13.59 28.05
C VAL A 238 -16.60 13.02 28.10
N LYS A 239 -17.38 13.39 29.13
CA LYS A 239 -18.76 12.94 29.32
C LYS A 239 -19.70 13.36 28.19
N THR A 240 -19.56 14.59 27.69
CA THR A 240 -20.36 15.11 26.58
C THR A 240 -20.04 14.36 25.29
N LEU A 241 -18.75 14.14 25.01
CA LEU A 241 -18.29 13.43 23.83
C LEU A 241 -18.75 11.96 23.84
N THR A 242 -18.62 11.26 24.98
CA THR A 242 -19.12 9.89 25.15
C THR A 242 -20.62 9.80 24.92
N THR A 243 -21.40 10.71 25.53
CA THR A 243 -22.87 10.73 25.38
C THR A 243 -23.27 10.92 23.92
N TYR A 244 -22.60 11.84 23.21
CA TYR A 244 -22.82 12.11 21.79
C TYR A 244 -22.55 10.88 20.92
N LEU A 245 -21.42 10.20 21.16
CA LEU A 245 -21.03 8.97 20.43
C LEU A 245 -22.03 7.84 20.63
N GLN A 246 -22.53 7.65 21.86
CA GLN A 246 -23.55 6.66 22.20
C GLN A 246 -24.89 6.93 21.51
N THR A 247 -25.27 8.21 21.34
CA THR A 247 -26.57 8.58 20.74
C THR A 247 -26.57 8.54 19.21
N HIS A 248 -25.45 8.87 18.55
CA HIS A 248 -25.47 9.19 17.10
C HIS A 248 -24.82 8.15 16.20
N ARG A 249 -24.11 7.13 16.72
CA ARG A 249 -23.53 6.05 15.89
C ARG A 249 -23.61 4.66 16.56
N PRO A 250 -24.65 3.86 16.27
CA PRO A 250 -24.85 2.52 16.86
C PRO A 250 -23.96 1.40 16.28
N TRP A 251 -22.91 1.71 15.51
CA TRP A 251 -22.02 0.65 15.00
C TRP A 251 -20.98 0.27 16.06
N ASN A 252 -21.23 -0.84 16.77
CA ASN A 252 -20.27 -1.64 17.56
C ASN A 252 -19.32 -0.88 18.50
N ILE A 253 -19.68 0.30 18.99
CA ILE A 253 -19.09 0.82 20.22
C ILE A 253 -19.82 0.09 21.33
N ASP A 254 -19.10 -0.71 22.11
CA ASP A 254 -19.66 -1.39 23.28
C ASP A 254 -20.36 -0.33 24.17
N PRO A 255 -21.69 -0.40 24.36
CA PRO A 255 -22.47 0.67 24.99
C PRO A 255 -22.08 0.95 26.46
N ASP A 256 -21.27 0.09 27.06
CA ASP A 256 -20.96 0.07 28.49
C ASP A 256 -19.76 0.94 28.92
N ILE A 257 -19.15 1.72 28.02
CA ILE A 257 -18.04 2.61 28.42
C ILE A 257 -18.55 3.71 29.34
N SER A 258 -18.18 3.63 30.62
CA SER A 258 -18.39 4.73 31.55
C SER A 258 -17.55 5.94 31.12
N PRO A 259 -18.11 7.17 31.06
CA PRO A 259 -17.35 8.39 30.80
C PRO A 259 -16.08 8.54 31.65
N SER A 260 -16.12 8.02 32.88
CA SER A 260 -15.01 7.92 33.82
C SER A 260 -13.86 7.03 33.33
N ALA A 261 -14.14 5.89 32.68
CA ALA A 261 -13.10 5.03 32.13
C ALA A 261 -12.36 5.70 30.97
N LEU A 262 -13.09 6.42 30.11
CA LEU A 262 -12.51 7.14 28.98
C LEU A 262 -11.67 8.36 29.44
N GLU A 263 -12.15 9.07 30.47
CA GLU A 263 -11.42 10.17 31.10
C GLU A 263 -10.15 9.69 31.80
N TYR A 264 -10.22 8.54 32.45
CA TYR A 264 -9.10 7.92 33.11
C TYR A 264 -8.07 7.36 32.12
N LEU A 265 -8.49 6.72 31.01
CA LEU A 265 -7.61 6.31 29.92
C LEU A 265 -6.88 7.51 29.30
N TYR A 266 -7.61 8.60 29.04
CA TYR A 266 -7.06 9.84 28.50
C TYR A 266 -6.02 10.48 29.43
N ARG A 267 -6.28 10.54 30.74
CA ARG A 267 -5.35 11.12 31.73
C ARG A 267 -4.09 10.28 31.95
N ASN A 268 -4.18 8.96 31.82
CA ASN A 268 -3.08 8.04 32.14
C ASN A 268 -2.27 7.56 30.91
N PHE A 269 -2.78 7.70 29.68
CA PHE A 269 -1.99 7.42 28.48
C PHE A 269 -0.99 8.57 28.21
N GLN A 270 0.22 8.48 28.79
CA GLN A 270 1.33 9.30 28.31
C GLN A 270 1.75 8.80 26.94
N MET A 271 1.31 9.49 25.88
CA MET A 271 1.83 9.29 24.53
C MET A 271 3.34 9.62 24.54
N SER A 272 4.18 8.61 24.69
CA SER A 272 5.63 8.72 24.50
C SER A 272 5.89 8.99 23.02
N SER A 273 6.63 10.05 22.74
CA SER A 273 6.81 10.67 21.43
C SER A 273 7.60 9.85 20.40
N SER A 274 8.01 8.61 20.70
CA SER A 274 9.10 7.94 19.97
C SER A 274 8.71 6.73 19.10
N SER A 275 7.50 6.18 19.17
CA SER A 275 7.16 4.99 18.37
C SER A 275 5.92 5.18 17.50
N SER A 276 6.12 5.14 16.18
CA SER A 276 5.07 5.19 15.16
C SER A 276 4.12 3.98 15.13
N SER A 277 4.23 3.07 16.11
CA SER A 277 3.42 1.86 16.28
C SER A 277 2.29 2.01 17.31
N THR A 278 2.20 3.12 18.06
CA THR A 278 1.04 3.49 18.90
C THR A 278 -0.11 4.09 18.10
N LYS A 279 -0.26 3.76 16.81
CA LYS A 279 -1.34 4.25 15.93
C LYS A 279 -2.71 3.62 16.20
N LEU A 280 -2.77 2.57 17.03
CA LEU A 280 -3.95 1.74 17.27
C LEU A 280 -4.69 1.93 18.62
N PRO A 281 -4.11 2.44 19.74
CA PRO A 281 -4.80 2.54 21.01
C PRO A 281 -6.09 3.34 20.91
N PHE A 282 -6.07 4.54 20.32
CA PHE A 282 -7.28 5.37 20.28
C PHE A 282 -8.40 4.78 19.41
N ILE A 283 -8.12 4.22 18.23
CA ILE A 283 -9.16 3.55 17.43
C ILE A 283 -9.72 2.32 18.16
N PHE A 284 -8.87 1.58 18.88
CA PHE A 284 -9.33 0.51 19.77
C PHE A 284 -10.05 1.01 21.02
N ILE A 285 -9.71 2.17 21.58
CA ILE A 285 -10.43 2.79 22.72
C ILE A 285 -11.89 3.02 22.33
N PHE A 286 -12.14 3.43 21.09
CA PHE A 286 -13.50 3.68 20.60
C PHE A 286 -14.21 2.43 20.09
N ALA A 287 -13.53 1.49 19.43
CA ALA A 287 -14.17 0.29 18.89
C ALA A 287 -14.24 -0.88 19.89
N HIS A 288 -13.25 -1.00 20.77
CA HIS A 288 -13.05 -2.10 21.72
C HIS A 288 -12.43 -1.57 23.03
N PRO A 289 -13.15 -0.72 23.77
CA PRO A 289 -12.68 -0.02 24.98
C PRO A 289 -12.01 -0.94 25.99
N THR A 290 -12.57 -2.13 26.21
CA THR A 290 -11.98 -3.12 27.09
C THR A 290 -10.60 -3.57 26.59
N ILE A 291 -10.44 -3.86 25.30
CA ILE A 291 -9.14 -4.21 24.72
C ILE A 291 -8.15 -3.05 24.90
N ALA A 292 -8.61 -1.81 24.75
CA ALA A 292 -7.74 -0.66 24.94
C ALA A 292 -7.24 -0.48 26.37
N CYS A 293 -8.09 -0.74 27.38
CA CYS A 293 -7.65 -0.79 28.78
C CYS A 293 -6.50 -1.79 28.96
N TYR A 294 -6.59 -2.97 28.35
CA TYR A 294 -5.53 -3.97 28.43
C TYR A 294 -4.27 -3.59 27.61
N LEU A 295 -4.44 -2.91 26.48
CA LEU A 295 -3.33 -2.38 25.67
C LEU A 295 -2.58 -1.21 26.34
N THR A 296 -3.04 -0.70 27.49
CA THR A 296 -2.25 0.25 28.30
C THR A 296 -1.05 -0.41 28.96
N HIS A 297 -1.06 -1.74 29.08
CA HIS A 297 -0.12 -2.52 29.90
C HIS A 297 -0.04 -2.04 31.37
N ASN A 298 -1.05 -1.31 31.86
CA ASN A 298 -1.10 -0.78 33.21
C ASN A 298 -2.20 -1.48 34.00
N ILE A 299 -1.78 -2.21 35.05
CA ILE A 299 -2.69 -3.04 35.84
C ILE A 299 -3.74 -2.25 36.61
N ASP A 300 -3.42 -1.03 37.07
CA ASP A 300 -4.38 -0.21 37.81
C ASP A 300 -5.56 0.16 36.91
N ILE A 301 -5.27 0.45 35.65
CA ILE A 301 -6.29 0.76 34.64
C ILE A 301 -7.17 -0.45 34.37
N ILE A 302 -6.56 -1.61 34.16
CA ILE A 302 -7.27 -2.85 33.87
C ILE A 302 -8.13 -3.27 35.07
N ASN A 303 -7.61 -3.17 36.28
CA ASN A 303 -8.34 -3.51 37.51
C ASN A 303 -9.49 -2.55 37.77
N HIS A 304 -9.28 -1.24 37.57
CA HIS A 304 -10.35 -0.25 37.71
C HIS A 304 -11.49 -0.53 36.72
N HIS A 305 -11.16 -0.80 35.45
CA HIS A 305 -12.11 -1.19 34.41
C HIS A 305 -12.89 -2.44 34.80
N ASN A 306 -12.18 -3.51 35.16
CA ASN A 306 -12.78 -4.78 35.54
C ASN A 306 -13.68 -4.69 36.80
N GLN A 307 -13.39 -3.77 37.72
CA GLN A 307 -14.18 -3.54 38.93
C GLN A 307 -15.46 -2.74 38.66
N GLN A 308 -15.40 -1.70 37.82
CA GLN A 308 -16.56 -0.87 37.52
C GLN A 308 -17.67 -1.64 36.82
N GLU A 309 -17.32 -2.55 35.91
CA GLU A 309 -18.30 -3.27 35.09
C GLU A 309 -18.90 -4.51 35.77
N LYS A 310 -18.50 -4.83 37.02
CA LYS A 310 -18.94 -6.03 37.76
C LYS A 310 -18.95 -7.31 36.90
N LYS A 311 -17.98 -7.44 36.00
CA LYS A 311 -17.96 -8.50 34.99
C LYS A 311 -17.88 -9.88 35.62
N GLU A 312 -18.69 -10.79 35.11
CA GLU A 312 -18.57 -12.22 35.40
C GLU A 312 -17.22 -12.75 34.91
N GLN A 313 -16.71 -13.78 35.59
CA GLN A 313 -15.38 -14.35 35.34
C GLN A 313 -15.19 -14.83 33.89
N GLY A 314 -16.26 -15.32 33.23
CA GLY A 314 -16.23 -15.72 31.83
C GLY A 314 -15.96 -14.54 30.88
N ILE A 315 -16.53 -13.36 31.16
CA ILE A 315 -16.34 -12.15 30.35
C ILE A 315 -14.92 -11.62 30.52
N LEU A 316 -14.41 -11.58 31.75
CA LEU A 316 -13.02 -11.20 32.05
C LEU A 316 -12.02 -12.06 31.30
N THR A 317 -12.28 -13.37 31.21
CA THR A 317 -11.41 -14.33 30.51
C THR A 317 -11.45 -14.14 28.99
N SER A 318 -12.62 -13.83 28.43
CA SER A 318 -12.78 -13.50 27.00
C SER A 318 -12.04 -12.22 26.61
N ASP A 319 -12.13 -11.17 27.43
CA ASP A 319 -11.45 -9.90 27.18
C ASP A 319 -9.92 -10.04 27.32
N PHE A 320 -9.46 -10.80 28.34
CA PHE A 320 -8.05 -11.13 28.49
C PHE A 320 -7.53 -11.94 27.28
N TYR A 321 -8.32 -12.91 26.79
CA TYR A 321 -8.01 -13.64 25.56
C TYR A 321 -7.88 -12.73 24.34
N ARG A 322 -8.77 -11.76 24.14
CA ARG A 322 -8.69 -10.81 23.02
C ARG A 322 -7.43 -9.97 23.08
N TYR A 323 -7.04 -9.52 24.28
CA TYR A 323 -5.79 -8.79 24.50
C TYR A 323 -4.56 -9.63 24.12
N ILE A 324 -4.47 -10.87 24.64
CA ILE A 324 -3.35 -11.76 24.31
C ILE A 324 -3.36 -12.11 22.81
N LYS A 325 -4.52 -12.34 22.20
CA LYS A 325 -4.63 -12.58 20.75
C LYS A 325 -4.09 -11.40 19.93
N ALA A 326 -4.35 -10.17 20.36
CA ALA A 326 -3.79 -8.97 19.73
C ALA A 326 -2.26 -8.95 19.88
N ALA A 327 -1.73 -9.25 21.07
CA ALA A 327 -0.28 -9.40 21.32
C ALA A 327 0.38 -10.48 20.44
N VAL A 328 -0.25 -11.64 20.25
CA VAL A 328 0.24 -12.69 19.35
C VAL A 328 0.28 -12.19 17.89
N SER A 329 -0.71 -11.40 17.48
CA SER A 329 -0.80 -10.85 16.13
C SER A 329 0.24 -9.76 15.84
N ILE A 330 0.65 -9.04 16.88
CA ILE A 330 1.70 -8.01 16.85
C ILE A 330 3.08 -8.58 16.51
N GLY A 331 3.35 -9.85 16.88
CA GLY A 331 4.65 -10.52 16.71
C GLY A 331 5.18 -10.64 15.28
N LYS A 332 4.43 -10.17 14.27
CA LYS A 332 4.90 -10.03 12.89
C LYS A 332 5.85 -8.83 12.68
N SER A 333 5.92 -7.88 13.63
CA SER A 333 6.74 -6.67 13.49
C SER A 333 7.93 -6.68 14.46
N PRO A 334 9.19 -6.71 13.97
CA PRO A 334 10.38 -6.69 14.83
C PRO A 334 10.52 -5.39 15.64
N THR A 335 9.89 -4.29 15.20
CA THR A 335 9.88 -3.01 15.93
C THR A 335 9.06 -3.02 17.21
N LEU A 336 8.29 -4.09 17.48
CA LEU A 336 7.40 -4.22 18.63
C LEU A 336 7.91 -5.22 19.68
N GLU A 337 9.16 -5.65 19.57
CA GLU A 337 9.77 -6.58 20.53
C GLU A 337 9.76 -6.09 21.99
N PRO A 338 10.08 -4.81 22.31
CA PRO A 338 10.01 -4.32 23.69
C PRO A 338 8.61 -4.40 24.33
N ALA A 339 7.55 -4.51 23.53
CA ALA A 339 6.18 -4.62 24.06
C ALA A 339 5.93 -5.99 24.73
N TYR A 340 6.65 -7.06 24.36
CA TYR A 340 6.43 -8.39 24.93
C TYR A 340 6.76 -8.47 26.41
N GLU A 341 7.79 -7.75 26.86
CA GLU A 341 8.14 -7.63 28.28
C GLU A 341 7.04 -6.90 29.07
N GLN A 342 6.58 -5.76 28.56
CA GLN A 342 5.47 -5.00 29.18
C GLN A 342 4.17 -5.82 29.23
N ILE A 343 3.89 -6.59 28.18
CA ILE A 343 2.74 -7.49 28.13
C ILE A 343 2.90 -8.58 29.18
N HIS A 344 4.07 -9.23 29.26
CA HIS A 344 4.38 -10.24 30.25
C HIS A 344 4.16 -9.72 31.67
N ASP A 345 4.75 -8.57 32.03
CA ASP A 345 4.68 -8.01 33.38
C ASP A 345 3.25 -7.64 33.78
N CYS A 346 2.50 -7.07 32.82
CA CYS A 346 1.08 -6.78 32.99
C CYS A 346 0.28 -8.08 33.24
N CYS A 347 0.50 -9.13 32.44
CA CYS A 347 -0.19 -10.41 32.60
C CYS A 347 0.15 -11.07 33.93
N HIS A 348 1.42 -11.08 34.32
CA HIS A 348 1.88 -11.64 35.58
C HIS A 348 1.17 -10.98 36.77
N SER A 349 1.07 -9.64 36.72
CA SER A 349 0.39 -8.86 37.74
C SER A 349 -1.12 -9.15 37.76
N LEU A 350 -1.75 -9.34 36.59
CA LEU A 350 -3.17 -9.68 36.49
C LEU A 350 -3.47 -11.08 37.04
N LEU A 351 -2.62 -12.07 36.74
CA LEU A 351 -2.77 -13.44 37.23
C LEU A 351 -2.59 -13.52 38.76
N ALA A 352 -1.73 -12.68 39.34
CA ALA A 352 -1.55 -12.59 40.79
C ALA A 352 -2.83 -12.19 41.55
N THR A 353 -3.82 -11.58 40.87
CA THR A 353 -5.12 -11.23 41.48
C THR A 353 -6.02 -12.45 41.75
N LYS A 354 -5.64 -13.65 41.31
CA LYS A 354 -6.39 -14.92 41.43
C LYS A 354 -7.80 -14.90 40.80
N LYS A 355 -8.10 -13.92 39.94
CA LYS A 355 -9.34 -13.84 39.17
C LYS A 355 -9.35 -14.77 37.96
N TYR A 356 -8.18 -15.20 37.51
CA TYR A 356 -7.98 -16.08 36.37
C TYR A 356 -7.53 -17.46 36.85
N PRO A 357 -7.89 -18.54 36.15
CA PRO A 357 -7.57 -19.91 36.56
C PRO A 357 -6.13 -20.35 36.22
N PHE A 358 -5.23 -19.41 35.93
CA PHE A 358 -3.87 -19.69 35.47
C PHE A 358 -2.86 -19.15 36.46
N ASP A 359 -1.74 -19.86 36.60
CA ASP A 359 -0.63 -19.49 37.47
C ASP A 359 0.55 -19.00 36.62
N ALA A 360 0.97 -17.75 36.85
CA ALA A 360 2.05 -17.12 36.10
C ALA A 360 3.40 -17.82 36.32
N ASP A 361 3.64 -18.33 37.53
CA ASP A 361 4.89 -18.99 37.91
C ASP A 361 4.97 -20.36 37.23
N VAL A 362 3.85 -21.07 37.12
CA VAL A 362 3.78 -22.35 36.38
C VAL A 362 4.06 -22.17 34.89
N ILE A 363 3.53 -21.09 34.28
CA ILE A 363 3.86 -20.75 32.88
C ILE A 363 5.35 -20.41 32.76
N GLY A 364 5.88 -19.60 33.68
CA GLY A 364 7.30 -19.23 33.72
C GLY A 364 8.21 -20.46 33.79
N GLN A 365 7.97 -21.35 34.75
CA GLN A 365 8.71 -22.60 34.93
C GLN A 365 8.62 -23.51 33.70
N THR A 366 7.44 -23.57 33.07
CA THR A 366 7.26 -24.33 31.83
C THR A 366 8.18 -23.77 30.75
N ILE A 367 8.19 -22.46 30.51
CA ILE A 367 9.02 -21.84 29.46
C ILE A 367 10.51 -21.90 29.79
N GLU A 368 10.92 -21.64 31.04
CA GLU A 368 12.31 -21.74 31.48
C GLU A 368 12.86 -23.14 31.21
N SER A 369 12.08 -24.18 31.47
CA SER A 369 12.48 -25.58 31.21
C SER A 369 12.72 -25.93 29.73
N LEU A 370 12.28 -25.08 28.80
CA LEU A 370 12.42 -25.24 27.34
C LEU A 370 13.59 -24.44 26.77
N LEU A 371 14.18 -23.53 27.54
CA LEU A 371 15.27 -22.68 27.09
C LEU A 371 16.61 -23.27 27.53
N PRO A 372 17.71 -22.98 26.81
CA PRO A 372 19.04 -23.34 27.27
C PRO A 372 19.39 -22.55 28.54
N VAL A 373 20.16 -23.15 29.45
CA VAL A 373 20.54 -22.60 30.77
C VAL A 373 21.10 -21.16 30.70
N SER A 374 21.80 -20.80 29.61
CA SER A 374 22.33 -19.45 29.40
C SER A 374 21.24 -18.38 29.17
N GLU A 375 20.09 -18.76 28.63
CA GLU A 375 18.94 -17.87 28.39
C GLU A 375 17.99 -17.81 29.59
N GLU A 376 18.00 -18.80 30.48
CA GLU A 376 17.19 -18.82 31.71
C GLU A 376 17.52 -17.65 32.63
N VAL A 377 18.81 -17.30 32.74
CA VAL A 377 19.29 -16.26 33.68
C VAL A 377 18.91 -14.85 33.23
N ASN A 378 18.83 -14.60 31.93
CA ASN A 378 18.60 -13.28 31.34
C ASN A 378 17.35 -13.34 30.45
N LYS A 379 16.15 -13.42 31.06
CA LYS A 379 14.83 -13.48 30.41
C LYS A 379 14.82 -12.74 29.06
N SER A 380 15.06 -13.49 27.99
CA SER A 380 15.32 -12.94 26.66
C SER A 380 14.00 -12.54 25.99
N ILE A 381 14.06 -11.80 24.88
CA ILE A 381 12.87 -11.54 24.06
C ILE A 381 12.17 -12.84 23.61
N LYS A 382 12.97 -13.90 23.41
CA LYS A 382 12.49 -15.25 23.08
C LYS A 382 11.69 -15.84 24.24
N TYR A 383 12.14 -15.68 25.49
CA TYR A 383 11.38 -16.05 26.69
C TYR A 383 10.01 -15.35 26.73
N TYR A 384 9.97 -14.01 26.61
CA TYR A 384 8.71 -13.27 26.69
C TYR A 384 7.72 -13.63 25.57
N LYS A 385 8.21 -13.87 24.35
CA LYS A 385 7.38 -14.32 23.23
C LYS A 385 6.77 -15.71 23.50
N LEU A 386 7.58 -16.66 23.97
CA LEU A 386 7.11 -18.01 24.31
C LEU A 386 6.09 -17.98 25.46
N TRP A 387 6.32 -17.15 26.48
CA TRP A 387 5.39 -16.97 27.59
C TRP A 387 4.03 -16.46 27.13
N VAL A 388 4.00 -15.43 26.27
CA VAL A 388 2.74 -14.90 25.70
C VAL A 388 2.05 -15.93 24.81
N TYR A 389 2.80 -16.74 24.07
CA TYR A 389 2.22 -17.83 23.27
C TYR A 389 1.64 -18.95 24.12
N GLU A 390 2.27 -19.32 25.23
CA GLU A 390 1.73 -20.30 26.18
C GLU A 390 0.46 -19.76 26.87
N MET A 391 0.50 -18.51 27.33
CA MET A 391 -0.68 -17.83 27.88
C MET A 391 -1.84 -17.82 26.87
N TYR A 392 -1.55 -17.53 25.60
CA TYR A 392 -2.55 -17.58 24.52
C TYR A 392 -3.16 -18.97 24.37
N HIS A 393 -2.34 -20.02 24.38
CA HIS A 393 -2.79 -21.40 24.27
C HIS A 393 -3.68 -21.81 25.46
N LEU A 394 -3.27 -21.48 26.69
CA LEU A 394 -4.04 -21.76 27.89
C LEU A 394 -5.39 -21.06 27.90
N LEU A 395 -5.45 -19.78 27.49
CA LEU A 395 -6.71 -19.05 27.33
C LEU A 395 -7.59 -19.65 26.23
N TYR A 396 -7.00 -19.99 25.09
CA TYR A 396 -7.70 -20.55 23.95
C TYR A 396 -8.39 -21.88 24.30
N THR A 397 -7.65 -22.77 24.98
CA THR A 397 -8.15 -24.08 25.43
C THR A 397 -9.18 -23.95 26.54
N HIS A 398 -8.97 -23.06 27.52
CA HIS A 398 -9.93 -22.82 28.60
C HIS A 398 -11.28 -22.29 28.10
N LEU A 399 -11.29 -21.48 27.04
CA LEU A 399 -12.51 -21.00 26.39
C LEU A 399 -13.22 -22.07 25.55
N GLY A 400 -12.72 -23.32 25.55
CA GLY A 400 -13.33 -24.45 24.84
C GLY A 400 -13.13 -24.38 23.33
N TYR A 401 -12.25 -23.52 22.83
CA TYR A 401 -11.94 -23.49 21.41
C TYR A 401 -11.05 -24.68 21.04
N ILE A 402 -11.54 -25.52 20.13
CA ILE A 402 -10.84 -26.73 19.66
C ILE A 402 -9.98 -26.44 18.41
N ALA A 403 -10.24 -25.33 17.69
CA ALA A 403 -9.60 -25.04 16.42
C ALA A 403 -8.15 -24.52 16.59
N ARG A 404 -7.20 -25.01 15.82
CA ARG A 404 -5.79 -24.65 16.05
C ARG A 404 -5.48 -23.26 15.49
N ASN A 405 -4.76 -22.45 16.26
CA ASN A 405 -4.18 -21.23 15.73
C ASN A 405 -2.85 -21.56 15.02
N ALA A 406 -2.91 -21.64 13.69
CA ALA A 406 -1.76 -21.94 12.84
C ALA A 406 -0.59 -20.95 13.03
N VAL A 407 -0.90 -19.68 13.32
CA VAL A 407 0.10 -18.61 13.43
C VAL A 407 0.91 -18.76 14.71
N SER A 408 0.26 -18.99 15.86
CA SER A 408 0.99 -19.19 17.13
C SER A 408 1.81 -20.48 17.08
N SER A 409 1.26 -21.56 16.53
CA SER A 409 1.93 -22.86 16.43
C SER A 409 3.21 -22.76 15.58
N LYS A 410 3.12 -22.12 14.41
CA LYS A 410 4.30 -21.85 13.57
C LYS A 410 5.36 -21.06 14.32
N ASN A 411 4.97 -19.97 15.00
CA ASN A 411 5.92 -19.10 15.69
C ASN A 411 6.58 -19.80 16.90
N MET A 412 5.85 -20.61 17.67
CA MET A 412 6.41 -21.42 18.75
C MET A 412 7.47 -22.40 18.22
N ILE A 413 7.14 -23.14 17.15
CA ILE A 413 8.07 -24.07 16.50
C ILE A 413 9.34 -23.34 16.08
N THR A 414 9.20 -22.21 15.39
CA THR A 414 10.33 -21.39 14.93
C THR A 414 11.20 -20.89 16.08
N LEU A 415 10.61 -20.40 17.17
CA LEU A 415 11.39 -19.92 18.32
C LEU A 415 12.21 -21.03 19.00
N LEU A 416 11.76 -22.27 18.92
CA LEU A 416 12.39 -23.43 19.56
C LEU A 416 13.29 -24.24 18.61
N GLN A 417 13.58 -23.75 17.40
CA GLN A 417 14.41 -24.46 16.40
C GLN A 417 15.84 -24.75 16.89
N ASP A 418 16.39 -23.87 17.71
CA ASP A 418 17.77 -24.01 18.19
C ASP A 418 17.92 -24.97 19.39
N ASN A 419 16.81 -25.48 19.95
CA ASN A 419 16.84 -26.35 21.13
C ASN A 419 16.24 -27.73 20.83
N ASN A 420 17.12 -28.73 20.74
CA ASN A 420 16.81 -30.09 20.34
C ASN A 420 16.85 -31.05 21.54
N ASN A 421 15.89 -30.89 22.46
CA ASN A 421 15.77 -31.77 23.62
C ASN A 421 14.35 -32.36 23.74
N ASP A 422 14.21 -33.47 24.47
CA ASP A 422 12.94 -34.20 24.59
C ASP A 422 11.82 -33.37 25.19
N ARG A 423 12.13 -32.44 26.11
CA ARG A 423 11.13 -31.55 26.72
C ARG A 423 10.53 -30.60 25.69
N VAL A 424 11.37 -30.04 24.81
CA VAL A 424 10.94 -29.19 23.69
C VAL A 424 10.04 -29.99 22.75
N TYR A 425 10.40 -31.22 22.43
CA TYR A 425 9.59 -32.07 21.55
C TYR A 425 8.22 -32.42 22.20
N GLN A 426 8.20 -32.79 23.47
CA GLN A 426 6.96 -33.02 24.23
C GLN A 426 6.08 -31.76 24.26
N TYR A 427 6.69 -30.59 24.50
CA TYR A 427 5.99 -29.31 24.48
C TYR A 427 5.37 -29.02 23.10
N LEU A 428 6.15 -29.13 22.02
CA LEU A 428 5.66 -28.90 20.66
C LEU A 428 4.53 -29.88 20.28
N LEU A 429 4.65 -31.16 20.65
CA LEU A 429 3.60 -32.16 20.43
C LEU A 429 2.30 -31.81 21.17
N SER A 430 2.40 -31.31 22.40
CA SER A 430 1.22 -30.96 23.20
C SER A 430 0.57 -29.63 22.77
N ARG A 431 1.36 -28.65 22.32
CA ARG A 431 0.89 -27.29 22.04
C ARG A 431 0.58 -27.02 20.57
N ALA A 432 1.45 -27.48 19.67
CA ALA A 432 1.28 -27.30 18.23
C ALA A 432 0.67 -28.54 17.57
N GLY A 433 1.06 -29.73 18.02
CA GLY A 433 0.69 -31.00 17.39
C GLY A 433 1.63 -31.39 16.24
N PHE A 434 1.71 -32.68 15.96
CA PHE A 434 2.73 -33.20 15.05
C PHE A 434 2.58 -32.74 13.60
N GLY A 435 1.34 -32.54 13.13
CA GLY A 435 1.10 -32.01 11.79
C GLY A 435 1.73 -30.63 11.57
N TYR A 436 1.70 -29.76 12.58
CA TYR A 436 2.35 -28.44 12.50
C TYR A 436 3.87 -28.56 12.58
N VAL A 437 4.39 -29.47 13.41
CA VAL A 437 5.83 -29.77 13.45
C VAL A 437 6.31 -30.28 12.09
N CYS A 438 5.55 -31.16 11.42
CA CYS A 438 5.84 -31.60 10.06
C CYS A 438 5.87 -30.45 9.05
N SER A 439 5.03 -29.43 9.24
CA SER A 439 4.94 -28.28 8.31
C SER A 439 6.03 -27.24 8.51
N TYR A 440 6.51 -27.03 9.74
CA TYR A 440 7.32 -25.85 10.10
C TYR A 440 8.58 -26.16 10.93
N GLY A 441 8.75 -27.39 11.40
CA GLY A 441 9.88 -27.81 12.22
C GLY A 441 11.12 -28.15 11.39
N THR A 442 12.28 -28.19 12.05
CA THR A 442 13.52 -28.73 11.46
C THR A 442 13.45 -30.25 11.38
N LEU A 443 14.39 -30.87 10.65
CA LEU A 443 14.50 -32.32 10.58
C LEU A 443 14.63 -32.95 11.97
N GLU A 444 15.49 -32.40 12.83
CA GLU A 444 15.74 -32.88 14.18
C GLU A 444 14.48 -32.82 15.05
N GLN A 445 13.73 -31.70 14.96
CA GLN A 445 12.46 -31.55 15.67
C GLN A 445 11.42 -32.57 15.20
N VAL A 446 11.30 -32.79 13.90
CA VAL A 446 10.37 -33.76 13.32
C VAL A 446 10.75 -35.19 13.75
N GLN A 447 12.03 -35.55 13.69
CA GLN A 447 12.53 -36.86 14.11
C GLN A 447 12.30 -37.08 15.61
N GLY A 448 12.68 -36.13 16.46
CA GLY A 448 12.49 -36.21 17.90
C GLY A 448 11.01 -36.32 18.30
N CYS A 449 10.14 -35.50 17.70
CA CYS A 449 8.71 -35.58 17.93
C CYS A 449 8.11 -36.92 17.44
N HIS A 450 8.56 -37.44 16.30
CA HIS A 450 8.09 -38.71 15.77
C HIS A 450 8.46 -39.89 16.69
N LEU A 451 9.69 -39.93 17.21
CA LEU A 451 10.15 -40.95 18.16
C LEU A 451 9.28 -40.96 19.42
N LEU A 452 9.05 -39.79 20.03
CA LEU A 452 8.23 -39.67 21.23
C LEU A 452 6.75 -40.05 21.01
N GLN A 453 6.22 -39.86 19.81
CA GLN A 453 4.85 -40.31 19.49
C GLN A 453 4.73 -41.83 19.45
N ASN A 454 5.75 -42.52 18.95
CA ASN A 454 5.76 -43.98 18.85
C ASN A 454 5.91 -44.66 20.23
N ASP A 455 6.65 -44.03 21.15
CA ASP A 455 6.88 -44.58 22.49
C ASP A 455 5.66 -44.48 23.42
N SER A 456 4.53 -43.94 22.96
CA SER A 456 3.29 -43.75 23.76
C SER A 456 3.45 -42.83 24.99
N ILE A 457 4.59 -42.16 25.13
CA ILE A 457 4.95 -41.31 26.29
C ILE A 457 4.21 -39.96 26.27
N ALA A 458 3.57 -39.60 25.16
CA ALA A 458 2.79 -38.36 25.03
C ALA A 458 1.26 -38.58 25.06
N PRO A 459 0.65 -38.91 26.22
CA PRO A 459 -0.79 -38.91 26.36
C PRO A 459 -1.30 -37.48 26.18
N GLY A 460 -2.16 -37.26 25.17
CA GLY A 460 -2.77 -35.95 24.90
C GLY A 460 -2.23 -35.18 23.70
N ALA A 461 -1.37 -35.78 22.84
CA ALA A 461 -1.00 -35.16 21.57
C ALA A 461 -2.27 -34.85 20.74
N LEU A 462 -2.58 -33.56 20.59
CA LEU A 462 -3.79 -33.03 19.95
C LEU A 462 -3.85 -33.30 18.43
N ASP A 463 -2.69 -33.56 17.83
CA ASP A 463 -2.56 -33.96 16.44
C ASP A 463 -1.52 -35.05 16.25
N LYS A 464 -1.97 -36.18 15.73
CA LYS A 464 -1.08 -37.24 15.24
C LYS A 464 -1.00 -37.25 13.71
N SER A 465 -1.56 -36.25 13.03
CA SER A 465 -1.46 -36.21 11.57
C SER A 465 -0.02 -36.04 11.12
N ILE A 466 0.36 -36.78 10.08
CA ILE A 466 1.61 -36.61 9.36
C ILE A 466 1.25 -35.94 8.03
N ASN A 467 1.95 -34.87 7.67
CA ASN A 467 1.75 -34.18 6.40
C ASN A 467 3.08 -33.78 5.73
N LEU A 468 3.00 -33.48 4.44
CA LEU A 468 4.14 -33.13 3.59
C LEU A 468 4.16 -31.63 3.27
N LYS A 469 3.65 -30.79 4.18
CA LYS A 469 3.55 -29.33 3.98
C LYS A 469 4.87 -28.60 4.27
N SER A 470 5.93 -29.31 4.68
CA SER A 470 7.25 -28.72 4.92
C SER A 470 7.83 -28.11 3.65
N PHE A 471 8.52 -27.00 3.80
CA PHE A 471 9.40 -26.48 2.77
C PHE A 471 10.86 -26.97 2.93
N ASP A 472 11.16 -27.85 3.89
CA ASP A 472 12.48 -28.46 4.00
C ASP A 472 12.50 -29.83 3.30
N LEU A 473 13.34 -29.98 2.28
CA LEU A 473 13.49 -31.22 1.52
C LEU A 473 13.89 -32.39 2.44
N GLN A 474 14.74 -32.16 3.44
CA GLN A 474 15.19 -33.23 4.33
C GLN A 474 14.05 -33.75 5.20
N VAL A 475 13.18 -32.85 5.67
CA VAL A 475 11.94 -33.22 6.38
C VAL A 475 11.03 -34.05 5.47
N ILE A 476 10.86 -33.64 4.20
CA ILE A 476 10.06 -34.40 3.23
C ILE A 476 10.67 -35.79 2.96
N LYS A 477 12.00 -35.87 2.78
CA LYS A 477 12.72 -37.15 2.61
C LYS A 477 12.55 -38.09 3.80
N TYR A 478 12.46 -37.54 5.01
CA TYR A 478 12.20 -38.31 6.22
C TYR A 478 10.74 -38.78 6.32
N LEU A 479 9.77 -37.88 6.09
CA LEU A 479 8.35 -38.15 6.30
C LEU A 479 7.72 -39.02 5.22
N PHE A 480 8.17 -38.92 3.96
CA PHE A 480 7.52 -39.61 2.84
C PHE A 480 7.56 -41.16 2.97
N PRO A 481 8.70 -41.80 3.29
CA PRO A 481 8.75 -43.25 3.52
C PRO A 481 7.85 -43.71 4.67
N ILE A 482 7.77 -42.92 5.74
CA ILE A 482 6.92 -43.19 6.91
C ILE A 482 5.44 -43.21 6.49
N ILE A 483 4.99 -42.19 5.75
CA ILE A 483 3.62 -42.12 5.21
C ILE A 483 3.32 -43.36 4.34
N ARG A 484 4.25 -43.73 3.45
CA ARG A 484 4.07 -44.89 2.56
C ARG A 484 3.97 -46.22 3.31
N GLN A 485 4.74 -46.38 4.38
CA GLN A 485 4.66 -47.56 5.25
C GLN A 485 3.31 -47.60 5.96
N HIS A 486 2.85 -46.47 6.51
CA HIS A 486 1.58 -46.37 7.22
C HIS A 486 0.35 -46.43 6.32
N GLN A 487 0.44 -46.13 5.02
CA GLN A 487 -0.66 -46.39 4.07
C GLN A 487 -0.89 -47.88 3.85
N LYS A 488 0.12 -48.73 4.04
CA LYS A 488 0.03 -50.18 3.86
C LYS A 488 -0.44 -50.92 5.11
N SER A 489 -0.09 -50.40 6.29
CA SER A 489 -0.54 -50.92 7.57
C SER A 489 -1.72 -50.08 8.06
N ASN A 490 -2.89 -50.67 8.37
CA ASN A 490 -4.04 -49.97 9.01
C ASN A 490 -3.66 -49.40 10.39
N SER A 491 -2.83 -48.37 10.41
CA SER A 491 -2.13 -47.87 11.57
C SER A 491 -2.83 -46.64 12.15
N ILE A 492 -2.47 -46.31 13.39
CA ILE A 492 -3.14 -45.35 14.28
C ILE A 492 -2.95 -43.88 13.84
N PHE A 493 -2.08 -43.62 12.86
CA PHE A 493 -1.85 -42.26 12.35
C PHE A 493 -2.88 -41.87 11.30
N PHE A 494 -3.50 -40.69 11.48
CA PHE A 494 -4.33 -40.07 10.45
C PHE A 494 -3.41 -39.50 9.36
N ILE A 495 -3.24 -40.25 8.28
CA ILE A 495 -2.60 -39.75 7.06
C ILE A 495 -3.65 -38.94 6.30
N GLU A 496 -3.44 -37.63 6.17
CA GLU A 496 -4.21 -36.83 5.20
C GLU A 496 -3.87 -37.36 3.78
N LEU A 497 -4.77 -38.14 3.17
CA LEU A 497 -4.59 -38.71 1.83
C LEU A 497 -4.34 -37.64 0.74
N GLU A 498 -4.72 -36.39 1.01
CA GLU A 498 -4.47 -35.21 0.16
C GLU A 498 -3.03 -34.65 0.27
N THR A 499 -2.18 -35.20 1.14
CA THR A 499 -0.88 -34.59 1.47
C THR A 499 0.11 -34.53 0.34
N THR A 500 0.18 -35.52 -0.54
CA THR A 500 1.19 -35.54 -1.61
C THR A 500 0.84 -34.55 -2.73
N GLU A 501 -0.42 -34.49 -3.16
CA GLU A 501 -0.86 -33.49 -4.14
C GLU A 501 -0.76 -32.08 -3.55
N GLN A 502 -1.16 -31.89 -2.30
CA GLN A 502 -1.03 -30.60 -1.62
C GLN A 502 0.43 -30.20 -1.41
N ALA A 503 1.34 -31.15 -1.13
CA ALA A 503 2.77 -30.89 -1.03
C ALA A 503 3.35 -30.43 -2.37
N ILE A 504 3.02 -31.13 -3.46
CA ILE A 504 3.43 -30.74 -4.81
C ILE A 504 2.86 -29.37 -5.16
N SER A 505 1.56 -29.14 -4.90
CA SER A 505 0.91 -27.85 -5.15
C SER A 505 1.54 -26.71 -4.35
N ASN A 506 1.85 -26.92 -3.08
CA ASN A 506 2.51 -25.94 -2.23
C ASN A 506 3.94 -25.68 -2.70
N ALA A 507 4.69 -26.73 -3.06
CA ALA A 507 6.05 -26.62 -3.57
C ALA A 507 6.09 -25.86 -4.92
N ILE A 508 5.11 -26.04 -5.80
CA ILE A 508 4.96 -25.23 -7.02
C ILE A 508 4.78 -23.75 -6.66
N PHE A 509 3.89 -23.45 -5.71
CA PHE A 509 3.59 -22.06 -5.32
C PHE A 509 4.79 -21.31 -4.75
N VAL A 510 5.69 -22.01 -4.03
CA VAL A 510 6.93 -21.42 -3.49
C VAL A 510 8.18 -21.72 -4.34
N GLU A 511 8.00 -22.24 -5.56
CA GLU A 511 9.07 -22.59 -6.51
C GLU A 511 10.15 -23.55 -5.96
N ARG A 512 9.75 -24.46 -5.05
CA ARG A 512 10.62 -25.50 -4.48
C ARG A 512 10.68 -26.76 -5.34
N TRP A 513 11.34 -26.63 -6.48
CA TRP A 513 11.52 -27.69 -7.48
C TRP A 513 12.23 -28.93 -6.96
N ASP A 514 13.14 -28.78 -6.01
CA ASP A 514 13.87 -29.88 -5.36
C ASP A 514 12.92 -30.85 -4.64
N ILE A 515 11.88 -30.34 -3.99
CA ILE A 515 10.84 -31.15 -3.35
C ILE A 515 9.99 -31.88 -4.40
N ILE A 516 9.64 -31.19 -5.49
CA ILE A 516 8.83 -31.78 -6.58
C ILE A 516 9.61 -32.90 -7.26
N GLU A 517 10.88 -32.64 -7.60
CA GLU A 517 11.79 -33.62 -8.22
C GLU A 517 11.95 -34.84 -7.31
N TYR A 518 12.17 -34.66 -6.00
CA TYR A 518 12.23 -35.78 -5.07
C TYR A 518 10.93 -36.61 -5.05
N LEU A 519 9.78 -35.96 -4.82
CA LEU A 519 8.50 -36.67 -4.70
C LEU A 519 8.14 -37.40 -6.00
N ILE A 520 8.37 -36.78 -7.16
CA ILE A 520 7.93 -37.32 -8.44
C ILE A 520 8.96 -38.28 -9.01
N ILE A 521 10.21 -37.83 -9.16
CA ILE A 521 11.28 -38.58 -9.82
C ILE A 521 11.82 -39.68 -8.91
N GLU A 522 12.32 -39.31 -7.73
CA GLU A 522 12.96 -40.28 -6.82
C GLU A 522 11.91 -41.23 -6.20
N GLU A 523 10.78 -40.70 -5.71
CA GLU A 523 9.83 -41.48 -4.90
C GLU A 523 8.63 -42.06 -5.66
N ASN A 524 8.43 -41.66 -6.92
CA ASN A 524 7.28 -42.10 -7.72
C ASN A 524 5.92 -41.82 -7.06
N ALA A 525 5.77 -40.64 -6.49
CA ALA A 525 4.49 -40.16 -5.97
C ALA A 525 3.43 -40.04 -7.09
N PRO A 526 2.19 -40.50 -6.85
CA PRO A 526 1.08 -40.24 -7.76
C PRO A 526 0.68 -38.75 -7.73
N TYR A 527 0.35 -38.17 -8.89
CA TYR A 527 -0.08 -36.77 -8.99
C TYR A 527 -1.07 -36.57 -10.14
N MET A 528 -2.34 -36.26 -9.88
CA MET A 528 -3.38 -36.30 -10.92
C MET A 528 -3.33 -35.12 -11.92
N LYS A 529 -2.78 -33.95 -11.55
CA LYS A 529 -2.80 -32.72 -12.38
C LYS A 529 -1.56 -32.57 -13.27
N HIS A 530 -1.18 -33.63 -13.98
CA HIS A 530 0.09 -33.72 -14.71
C HIS A 530 0.35 -32.56 -15.68
N ALA A 531 -0.64 -32.13 -16.47
CA ALA A 531 -0.44 -31.13 -17.52
C ALA A 531 0.05 -29.77 -16.99
N ASN A 532 -0.57 -29.27 -15.91
CA ASN A 532 -0.16 -27.99 -15.30
C ASN A 532 1.26 -28.07 -14.74
N LEU A 533 1.61 -29.19 -14.13
CA LEU A 533 2.95 -29.36 -13.56
C LEU A 533 4.02 -29.55 -14.64
N VAL A 534 3.74 -30.31 -15.70
CA VAL A 534 4.62 -30.39 -16.88
C VAL A 534 4.88 -28.99 -17.42
N PHE A 535 3.82 -28.20 -17.59
CA PHE A 535 3.93 -26.84 -18.05
C PHE A 535 4.79 -25.97 -17.10
N SER A 536 4.50 -25.97 -15.80
CA SER A 536 5.28 -25.19 -14.83
C SER A 536 6.76 -25.64 -14.82
N ALA A 537 7.03 -26.94 -14.93
CA ALA A 537 8.38 -27.48 -15.02
C ALA A 537 9.10 -26.98 -16.29
N LEU A 538 8.43 -27.00 -17.45
CA LEU A 538 8.98 -26.51 -18.71
C LEU A 538 9.30 -25.01 -18.66
N VAL A 539 8.39 -24.19 -18.13
CA VAL A 539 8.61 -22.74 -17.98
C VAL A 539 9.80 -22.44 -17.05
N ALA A 540 9.96 -23.24 -16.00
CA ALA A 540 11.08 -23.13 -15.05
C ALA A 540 12.39 -23.78 -15.55
N GLY A 541 12.41 -24.32 -16.77
CA GLY A 541 13.59 -24.98 -17.36
C GLY A 541 13.92 -26.35 -16.75
N ARG A 542 12.97 -26.99 -16.08
CA ARG A 542 13.10 -28.32 -15.44
C ARG A 542 12.78 -29.44 -16.43
N PHE A 543 13.58 -29.52 -17.50
CA PHE A 543 13.35 -30.43 -18.63
C PHE A 543 13.42 -31.92 -18.24
N GLU A 544 14.29 -32.30 -17.31
CA GLU A 544 14.35 -33.68 -16.81
C GLU A 544 13.04 -34.09 -16.11
N LEU A 545 12.54 -33.24 -15.21
CA LEU A 545 11.24 -33.44 -14.56
C LEU A 545 10.10 -33.49 -15.58
N ALA A 546 10.11 -32.61 -16.57
CA ALA A 546 9.11 -32.62 -17.64
C ALA A 546 9.15 -33.92 -18.44
N ASN A 547 10.34 -34.39 -18.87
CA ASN A 547 10.51 -35.67 -19.58
C ASN A 547 9.93 -36.83 -18.79
N PHE A 548 10.22 -36.83 -17.49
CA PHE A 548 9.77 -37.86 -16.59
C PHE A 548 8.24 -37.87 -16.41
N LEU A 549 7.64 -36.69 -16.28
CA LEU A 549 6.19 -36.54 -16.19
C LEU A 549 5.48 -36.95 -17.49
N VAL A 550 6.02 -36.57 -18.65
CA VAL A 550 5.52 -36.97 -19.98
C VAL A 550 5.57 -38.50 -20.14
N ALA A 551 6.69 -39.12 -19.73
CA ALA A 551 6.86 -40.57 -19.81
C ALA A 551 5.86 -41.34 -18.94
N ARG A 552 5.42 -40.75 -17.82
CA ARG A 552 4.40 -41.34 -16.94
C ARG A 552 2.97 -41.17 -17.44
N ASN A 553 2.69 -40.09 -18.16
CA ASN A 553 1.37 -39.81 -18.69
C ASN A 553 1.49 -39.19 -20.08
N SER A 554 1.27 -40.02 -21.10
CA SER A 554 1.39 -39.63 -22.50
C SER A 554 0.35 -38.60 -22.96
N ASN A 555 -0.75 -38.41 -22.21
CA ASN A 555 -1.87 -37.57 -22.62
C ASN A 555 -1.66 -36.10 -22.19
N ILE A 556 -0.57 -35.51 -22.66
CA ILE A 556 -0.41 -34.05 -22.64
C ILE A 556 -1.33 -33.39 -23.70
N ASP A 557 -1.75 -34.15 -24.72
CA ASP A 557 -2.32 -33.62 -25.96
C ASP A 557 -3.67 -32.88 -25.85
N ASP A 558 -4.52 -33.16 -24.86
CA ASP A 558 -5.92 -32.67 -24.90
C ASP A 558 -6.14 -31.25 -24.35
N HIS A 559 -5.14 -30.62 -23.70
CA HIS A 559 -5.34 -29.34 -22.98
C HIS A 559 -4.30 -28.24 -23.28
N VAL A 560 -3.55 -28.37 -24.38
CA VAL A 560 -2.30 -27.61 -24.60
C VAL A 560 -2.42 -26.45 -25.60
N SER A 561 -3.59 -26.22 -26.19
CA SER A 561 -3.79 -25.02 -27.02
C SER A 561 -3.51 -23.76 -26.17
N HIS A 562 -2.60 -22.91 -26.65
CA HIS A 562 -2.20 -21.63 -26.04
C HIS A 562 -1.15 -21.66 -24.92
N ILE A 563 -0.42 -22.75 -24.73
CA ILE A 563 0.66 -22.78 -23.73
C ILE A 563 1.83 -21.85 -24.13
N PRO A 564 2.32 -20.99 -23.22
CA PRO A 564 3.45 -20.12 -23.50
C PRO A 564 4.78 -20.90 -23.56
N VAL A 565 5.60 -20.63 -24.58
CA VAL A 565 6.91 -21.26 -24.80
C VAL A 565 8.01 -20.21 -24.74
N ASN A 566 8.96 -20.38 -23.82
CA ASN A 566 10.01 -19.40 -23.53
C ASN A 566 11.44 -19.89 -23.80
N SER A 567 11.61 -21.12 -24.31
CA SER A 567 12.92 -21.73 -24.57
C SER A 567 12.88 -22.70 -25.76
N LYS A 568 14.04 -22.92 -26.41
CA LYS A 568 14.14 -23.84 -27.56
C LYS A 568 13.91 -25.29 -27.15
N GLU A 569 14.31 -25.64 -25.93
CA GLU A 569 14.17 -26.98 -25.38
C GLU A 569 12.69 -27.32 -25.19
N MET A 570 11.92 -26.35 -24.68
CA MET A 570 10.47 -26.49 -24.48
C MET A 570 9.72 -26.78 -25.79
N ILE A 571 10.17 -26.24 -26.92
CA ILE A 571 9.58 -26.53 -28.26
C ILE A 571 9.57 -28.05 -28.54
N SER A 572 10.60 -28.79 -28.12
CA SER A 572 10.73 -30.22 -28.42
C SER A 572 9.66 -31.10 -27.76
N TYR A 573 8.97 -30.60 -26.73
CA TYR A 573 7.93 -31.32 -25.99
C TYR A 573 6.56 -31.31 -26.67
N TYR A 574 6.37 -30.44 -27.66
CA TYR A 574 5.11 -30.32 -28.36
C TYR A 574 5.13 -31.17 -29.64
N PRO A 575 3.98 -31.71 -30.08
CA PRO A 575 3.81 -32.27 -31.43
C PRO A 575 4.19 -31.25 -32.52
N ARG A 576 4.67 -31.72 -33.69
CA ARG A 576 5.14 -30.81 -34.77
C ARG A 576 4.07 -29.83 -35.24
N ASP A 577 2.82 -30.27 -35.23
CA ASP A 577 1.60 -29.57 -35.60
C ASP A 577 0.94 -28.82 -34.43
N ALA A 578 1.44 -28.97 -33.20
CA ALA A 578 0.89 -28.28 -32.04
C ALA A 578 1.08 -26.77 -32.14
N TYR A 579 0.08 -26.04 -31.64
CA TYR A 579 0.08 -24.59 -31.56
C TYR A 579 0.49 -24.13 -30.16
N PHE A 580 1.52 -23.29 -30.08
CA PHE A 580 1.98 -22.71 -28.83
C PHE A 580 2.23 -21.21 -28.95
N LYS A 581 2.15 -20.49 -27.82
CA LYS A 581 2.35 -19.04 -27.78
C LYS A 581 3.80 -18.72 -27.42
N PRO A 582 4.65 -18.21 -28.32
CA PRO A 582 5.99 -17.78 -27.91
C PRO A 582 5.91 -16.67 -26.86
N THR A 583 6.79 -16.73 -25.86
CA THR A 583 6.93 -15.73 -24.80
C THR A 583 8.40 -15.32 -24.71
N LEU A 584 8.68 -14.07 -25.06
CA LEU A 584 10.04 -13.54 -25.09
C LEU A 584 10.43 -13.03 -23.70
N GLY A 585 11.63 -13.41 -23.23
CA GLY A 585 12.19 -12.96 -21.96
C GLY A 585 13.01 -11.69 -22.10
N THR A 586 13.80 -11.36 -21.08
CA THR A 586 14.71 -10.20 -21.09
C THR A 586 16.06 -10.48 -21.77
N ASN A 587 16.40 -11.76 -22.00
CA ASN A 587 17.65 -12.15 -22.63
C ASN A 587 17.49 -12.22 -24.16
N LYS A 588 18.03 -11.21 -24.86
CA LYS A 588 17.94 -11.09 -26.33
C LYS A 588 18.48 -12.31 -27.08
N GLU A 589 19.63 -12.85 -26.68
CA GLU A 589 20.25 -14.00 -27.36
C GLU A 589 19.38 -15.26 -27.27
N LYS A 590 18.80 -15.52 -26.09
CA LYS A 590 17.83 -16.59 -25.90
C LYS A 590 16.57 -16.39 -26.74
N ASN A 591 16.08 -15.15 -26.80
CA ASN A 591 14.92 -14.82 -27.63
C ASN A 591 15.21 -15.04 -29.12
N TYR A 592 16.34 -14.57 -29.65
CA TYR A 592 16.75 -14.84 -31.03
C TYR A 592 16.84 -16.34 -31.32
N THR A 593 17.45 -17.10 -30.42
CA THR A 593 17.55 -18.56 -30.54
C THR A 593 16.17 -19.20 -30.58
N LEU A 594 15.28 -18.80 -29.67
CA LEU A 594 13.91 -19.30 -29.61
C LEU A 594 13.15 -19.00 -30.90
N VAL A 595 13.16 -17.75 -31.35
CA VAL A 595 12.52 -17.31 -32.59
C VAL A 595 13.04 -18.12 -33.78
N ARG A 596 14.37 -18.25 -33.92
CA ARG A 596 14.98 -19.04 -34.99
C ARG A 596 14.54 -20.50 -34.96
N CYS A 597 14.52 -21.13 -33.79
CA CYS A 597 14.05 -22.51 -33.66
C CYS A 597 12.57 -22.67 -34.03
N ILE A 598 11.71 -21.70 -33.68
CA ILE A 598 10.29 -21.69 -34.08
C ILE A 598 10.18 -21.61 -35.60
N MET A 599 10.94 -20.71 -36.23
CA MET A 599 10.95 -20.53 -37.68
C MET A 599 11.43 -21.78 -38.43
N GLU A 600 12.53 -22.37 -37.98
CA GLU A 600 13.07 -23.61 -38.54
C GLU A 600 12.06 -24.76 -38.41
N ARG A 601 11.37 -24.86 -37.26
CA ARG A 601 10.38 -25.92 -36.99
C ARG A 601 9.17 -25.86 -37.91
N TYR A 602 8.61 -24.68 -38.14
CA TYR A 602 7.47 -24.51 -39.06
C TYR A 602 7.87 -24.42 -40.53
N ASN A 603 9.14 -24.76 -40.84
CA ASN A 603 9.70 -24.79 -42.17
C ASN A 603 9.45 -23.47 -42.92
N ALA A 604 9.73 -22.36 -42.23
CA ALA A 604 9.64 -20.99 -42.73
C ALA A 604 10.71 -20.70 -43.81
N ARG A 605 10.84 -21.56 -44.82
CA ARG A 605 11.38 -21.14 -46.12
C ARG A 605 10.23 -20.42 -46.80
N VAL A 606 10.45 -19.12 -47.05
CA VAL A 606 9.74 -18.24 -47.99
C VAL A 606 8.54 -18.94 -48.62
N VAL A 607 7.36 -18.72 -48.05
CA VAL A 607 6.11 -19.07 -48.73
C VAL A 607 6.15 -18.30 -50.05
N ASP A 608 6.28 -19.03 -51.16
CA ASP A 608 6.29 -18.48 -52.50
C ASP A 608 5.09 -17.52 -52.65
N ASP A 609 5.35 -16.28 -53.10
CA ASP A 609 4.44 -15.12 -53.06
C ASP A 609 3.05 -15.37 -53.69
N GLN A 610 2.88 -16.47 -54.42
CA GLN A 610 1.63 -16.84 -55.08
C GLN A 610 0.52 -17.35 -54.14
N HIS A 611 0.80 -17.65 -52.87
CA HIS A 611 -0.20 -18.16 -51.92
C HIS A 611 -0.67 -17.13 -50.88
N LEU A 612 -0.12 -15.90 -50.87
CA LEU A 612 -0.47 -14.83 -49.91
C LEU A 612 -1.43 -13.77 -50.47
N GLN A 613 -1.95 -13.94 -51.69
CA GLN A 613 -3.06 -13.13 -52.19
C GLN A 613 -4.40 -13.58 -51.58
N VAL A 614 -4.55 -13.40 -50.26
CA VAL A 614 -5.86 -13.40 -49.61
C VAL A 614 -6.20 -11.96 -49.24
N THR A 615 -7.26 -11.49 -49.88
CA THR A 615 -7.81 -10.15 -49.82
C THR A 615 -8.23 -9.74 -48.42
N SER A 616 -8.11 -8.43 -48.17
CA SER A 616 -8.25 -7.71 -46.90
C SER A 616 -9.67 -7.62 -46.29
N LYS A 617 -10.44 -8.71 -46.30
CA LYS A 617 -11.78 -8.73 -45.65
C LYS A 617 -11.97 -9.96 -44.77
N SER A 618 -12.06 -9.68 -43.47
CA SER A 618 -12.46 -10.58 -42.38
C SER A 618 -11.70 -11.91 -42.31
N ILE A 619 -10.59 -11.91 -41.57
CA ILE A 619 -10.03 -13.16 -41.03
C ILE A 619 -10.99 -13.63 -39.94
N TYR A 620 -12.01 -14.37 -40.36
CA TYR A 620 -12.60 -15.38 -39.50
C TYR A 620 -11.51 -16.39 -39.19
N PHE A 621 -11.34 -16.66 -37.90
CA PHE A 621 -10.71 -17.86 -37.38
C PHE A 621 -11.27 -19.07 -38.15
N SER A 622 -10.49 -19.64 -39.06
CA SER A 622 -10.81 -20.93 -39.67
C SER A 622 -9.59 -21.84 -39.65
N GLU A 623 -9.86 -23.08 -39.27
CA GLU A 623 -8.98 -24.04 -38.59
C GLU A 623 -7.89 -24.71 -39.45
N TYR A 624 -7.50 -24.19 -40.61
CA TYR A 624 -6.71 -24.99 -41.57
C TYR A 624 -5.50 -24.32 -42.23
N SER A 625 -4.85 -23.36 -41.57
CA SER A 625 -3.45 -23.05 -41.88
C SER A 625 -2.66 -22.65 -40.62
N PRO A 626 -1.74 -23.49 -40.13
CA PRO A 626 -1.00 -23.23 -38.88
C PRO A 626 0.10 -22.15 -39.02
N LEU A 627 0.50 -21.78 -40.24
CA LEU A 627 1.65 -20.89 -40.47
C LEU A 627 1.37 -19.38 -40.27
N PRO A 628 0.27 -18.78 -40.78
CA PRO A 628 0.09 -17.32 -40.73
C PRO A 628 -0.01 -16.74 -39.30
N ASN A 629 -0.47 -17.54 -38.33
CA ASN A 629 -0.75 -17.06 -36.97
C ASN A 629 0.49 -17.05 -36.05
N CYS A 630 1.51 -17.86 -36.30
CA CYS A 630 2.69 -17.88 -35.41
C CYS A 630 3.55 -16.62 -35.58
N TYR A 631 3.62 -16.07 -36.80
CA TYR A 631 4.44 -14.89 -37.11
C TYR A 631 3.85 -13.60 -36.58
N SER A 632 2.54 -13.40 -36.76
CA SER A 632 1.84 -12.26 -36.17
C SER A 632 2.00 -12.26 -34.65
N ILE A 633 1.92 -13.43 -34.01
CA ILE A 633 2.15 -13.55 -32.56
C ILE A 633 3.60 -13.25 -32.16
N LEU A 634 4.60 -13.70 -32.93
CA LEU A 634 6.00 -13.35 -32.65
C LEU A 634 6.26 -11.85 -32.79
N LEU A 635 5.69 -11.21 -33.82
CA LEU A 635 5.77 -9.78 -34.03
C LEU A 635 5.02 -9.02 -32.91
N ASP A 636 3.80 -9.45 -32.57
CA ASP A 636 3.00 -8.89 -31.47
C ASP A 636 3.76 -9.00 -30.14
N GLU A 637 4.39 -10.14 -29.84
CA GLU A 637 5.14 -10.34 -28.61
C GLU A 637 6.43 -9.48 -28.58
N ALA A 638 7.17 -9.39 -29.69
CA ALA A 638 8.34 -8.50 -29.80
C ALA A 638 7.95 -7.02 -29.58
N VAL A 639 6.82 -6.60 -30.15
CA VAL A 639 6.21 -5.28 -29.94
C VAL A 639 5.84 -5.11 -28.46
N LEU A 640 5.12 -6.05 -27.85
CA LEU A 640 4.68 -5.96 -26.45
C LEU A 640 5.84 -5.90 -25.45
N GLN A 641 6.92 -6.64 -25.69
CA GLN A 641 8.12 -6.58 -24.86
C GLN A 641 8.93 -5.30 -25.11
N GLY A 642 8.82 -4.72 -26.31
CA GLY A 642 9.58 -3.56 -26.74
C GLY A 642 10.98 -3.92 -27.24
N ASP A 643 11.16 -5.12 -27.80
CA ASP A 643 12.44 -5.58 -28.36
C ASP A 643 12.51 -5.25 -29.85
N PHE A 644 12.93 -4.03 -30.15
CA PHE A 644 12.95 -3.49 -31.52
C PHE A 644 13.85 -4.31 -32.45
N ASP A 645 15.01 -4.77 -31.98
CA ASP A 645 15.97 -5.51 -32.81
C ASP A 645 15.39 -6.85 -33.30
N ILE A 646 14.66 -7.56 -32.43
CA ILE A 646 13.95 -8.80 -32.79
C ILE A 646 12.78 -8.49 -33.73
N PHE A 647 12.02 -7.44 -33.42
CA PHE A 647 10.93 -7.00 -34.28
C PHE A 647 11.41 -6.69 -35.71
N ILE A 648 12.51 -5.95 -35.86
CA ILE A 648 13.11 -5.63 -37.17
C ILE A 648 13.56 -6.89 -37.91
N TYR A 649 14.28 -7.77 -37.22
CA TYR A 649 14.71 -9.04 -37.79
C TYR A 649 13.53 -9.84 -38.35
N LEU A 650 12.43 -9.94 -37.58
CA LEU A 650 11.22 -10.63 -38.02
C LEU A 650 10.52 -9.88 -39.15
N TYR A 651 10.36 -8.57 -39.03
CA TYR A 651 9.66 -7.74 -39.99
C TYR A 651 10.31 -7.80 -41.39
N ASP A 652 11.64 -7.76 -41.45
CA ASP A 652 12.39 -7.85 -42.71
C ASP A 652 12.31 -9.23 -43.34
N LEU A 653 12.18 -10.28 -42.53
CA LEU A 653 12.12 -11.66 -42.98
C LEU A 653 10.76 -12.02 -43.59
N PHE A 654 9.69 -11.27 -43.26
CA PHE A 654 8.30 -11.58 -43.66
C PHE A 654 7.68 -10.54 -44.63
N ASN A 655 8.48 -10.04 -45.57
CA ASN A 655 8.03 -9.17 -46.67
C ASN A 655 7.27 -7.90 -46.24
N LYS A 656 7.54 -7.37 -45.03
CA LYS A 656 7.12 -6.01 -44.62
C LYS A 656 5.60 -5.73 -44.66
N SER A 657 4.77 -6.77 -44.52
CA SER A 657 3.30 -6.64 -44.59
C SER A 657 2.62 -6.42 -43.24
N TYR A 658 3.35 -6.54 -42.13
CA TYR A 658 2.81 -6.46 -40.78
C TYR A 658 2.54 -5.00 -40.35
N ILE A 659 1.32 -4.73 -39.87
CA ILE A 659 0.91 -3.42 -39.37
C ILE A 659 1.01 -3.42 -37.85
N VAL A 660 1.88 -2.59 -37.30
CA VAL A 660 2.07 -2.47 -35.85
C VAL A 660 0.86 -1.78 -35.21
N ASN A 661 0.22 -2.44 -34.25
CA ASN A 661 -0.78 -1.78 -33.40
C ASN A 661 -0.11 -1.01 -32.26
N MET A 662 -0.05 0.31 -32.41
CA MET A 662 0.59 1.20 -31.43
C MET A 662 -0.22 1.40 -30.15
N ASP A 663 -1.51 1.06 -30.11
CA ASP A 663 -2.34 1.30 -28.93
C ASP A 663 -1.72 0.62 -27.67
N SER A 664 -1.31 -0.64 -27.81
CA SER A 664 -0.69 -1.40 -26.71
C SER A 664 0.67 -0.83 -26.26
N LEU A 665 1.44 -0.28 -27.19
CA LEU A 665 2.72 0.37 -26.90
C LEU A 665 2.51 1.69 -26.15
N ILE A 666 1.51 2.47 -26.56
CA ILE A 666 1.16 3.76 -25.97
C ILE A 666 0.65 3.55 -24.55
N GLU A 667 -0.23 2.58 -24.32
CA GLU A 667 -0.77 2.26 -22.98
C GLU A 667 0.32 1.79 -22.00
N LYS A 668 1.31 1.04 -22.49
CA LYS A 668 2.44 0.55 -21.68
C LYS A 668 3.63 1.53 -21.66
N TYR A 669 3.46 2.74 -22.19
CA TYR A 669 4.49 3.79 -22.23
C TYR A 669 5.81 3.36 -22.91
N LYS A 670 5.73 2.49 -23.92
CA LYS A 670 6.89 1.97 -24.67
C LYS A 670 7.38 2.99 -25.73
N PHE A 671 7.55 4.25 -25.34
CA PHE A 671 7.85 5.36 -26.27
C PHE A 671 9.19 5.22 -26.99
N GLY A 672 10.19 4.56 -26.38
CA GLY A 672 11.46 4.27 -27.04
C GLY A 672 11.30 3.39 -28.29
N PHE A 673 10.46 2.35 -28.21
CA PHE A 673 10.13 1.49 -29.36
C PHE A 673 9.39 2.28 -30.45
N ILE A 674 8.43 3.14 -30.05
CA ILE A 674 7.68 3.97 -31.00
C ILE A 674 8.63 4.96 -31.72
N ALA A 675 9.58 5.56 -31.00
CA ALA A 675 10.55 6.47 -31.60
C ALA A 675 11.41 5.74 -32.66
N GLN A 676 11.95 4.57 -32.32
CA GLN A 676 12.71 3.74 -33.25
C GLN A 676 11.89 3.30 -34.48
N LEU A 677 10.60 2.98 -34.28
CA LEU A 677 9.68 2.64 -35.36
C LEU A 677 9.47 3.81 -36.32
N LEU A 678 9.27 5.02 -35.78
CA LEU A 678 9.10 6.24 -36.59
C LEU A 678 10.39 6.65 -37.31
N GLU A 679 11.55 6.50 -36.65
CA GLU A 679 12.88 6.78 -37.24
C GLU A 679 13.16 5.88 -38.44
N ARG A 680 12.74 4.61 -38.40
CA ARG A 680 12.94 3.68 -39.52
C ARG A 680 12.12 4.06 -40.75
N GLY A 681 10.90 4.56 -40.55
CA GLY A 681 10.12 5.20 -41.61
C GLY A 681 9.59 4.29 -42.73
N ASP A 682 9.69 2.96 -42.63
CA ASP A 682 9.16 2.00 -43.62
C ASP A 682 8.20 0.94 -43.02
N ILE A 683 7.82 1.10 -41.74
CA ILE A 683 6.94 0.16 -41.03
C ILE A 683 5.52 0.74 -40.94
N PRO A 684 4.49 0.07 -41.49
CA PRO A 684 3.11 0.51 -41.35
C PRO A 684 2.63 0.30 -39.92
N PHE A 685 1.85 1.24 -39.42
CA PHE A 685 1.29 1.18 -38.08
C PHE A 685 -0.13 1.75 -38.03
N ASN A 686 -0.87 1.39 -36.99
CA ASN A 686 -2.18 1.97 -36.70
C ASN A 686 -2.30 2.35 -35.23
N ILE A 687 -3.17 3.32 -34.97
CA ILE A 687 -3.63 3.72 -33.63
C ILE A 687 -5.15 3.74 -33.77
N CYS A 688 -5.83 2.80 -33.11
CA CYS A 688 -7.27 2.59 -33.31
C CYS A 688 -8.09 3.15 -32.15
N ARG A 689 -7.52 3.28 -30.95
CA ARG A 689 -8.29 3.65 -29.76
C ARG A 689 -8.17 5.13 -29.42
N LEU A 690 -9.31 5.75 -29.12
CA LEU A 690 -9.44 7.17 -28.81
C LEU A 690 -8.61 7.62 -27.60
N ASP A 691 -8.50 6.77 -26.60
CA ASP A 691 -7.71 7.00 -25.39
C ASP A 691 -6.20 7.00 -25.66
N CYS A 692 -5.71 6.20 -26.60
CA CYS A 692 -4.31 6.20 -27.02
C CYS A 692 -3.92 7.53 -27.66
N TYR A 693 -4.81 8.13 -28.46
CA TYR A 693 -4.65 9.51 -28.93
C TYR A 693 -4.64 10.51 -27.76
N ALA A 694 -5.47 10.32 -26.73
CA ALA A 694 -5.40 11.18 -25.55
C ALA A 694 -4.08 11.01 -24.77
N ILE A 695 -3.55 9.79 -24.66
CA ILE A 695 -2.24 9.53 -24.06
C ILE A 695 -1.15 10.20 -24.88
N LEU A 696 -1.11 9.99 -26.20
CA LEU A 696 -0.17 10.69 -27.09
C LEU A 696 -0.26 12.21 -26.91
N GLY A 697 -1.46 12.78 -26.87
CA GLY A 697 -1.62 14.22 -26.62
C GLY A 697 -1.02 14.67 -25.28
N THR A 698 -1.03 13.80 -24.28
CA THR A 698 -0.48 14.08 -22.95
C THR A 698 1.06 14.11 -22.95
N PHE A 699 1.72 13.26 -23.74
CA PHE A 699 3.18 13.01 -23.65
C PHE A 699 4.00 13.44 -24.87
N ALA A 700 3.40 13.53 -26.06
CA ALA A 700 4.12 13.77 -27.31
C ALA A 700 4.48 15.25 -27.53
N SER A 701 5.62 15.51 -28.17
CA SER A 701 5.99 16.82 -28.72
C SER A 701 5.31 17.07 -30.06
N VAL A 702 5.19 18.34 -30.48
CA VAL A 702 4.59 18.70 -31.79
C VAL A 702 5.25 17.94 -32.92
N GLU A 703 6.58 17.89 -32.94
CA GLU A 703 7.37 17.15 -33.92
C GLU A 703 7.01 15.65 -33.96
N TRP A 704 6.87 15.01 -32.80
CA TRP A 704 6.52 13.59 -32.73
C TRP A 704 5.10 13.32 -33.25
N ILE A 705 4.20 14.26 -33.02
CA ILE A 705 2.82 14.21 -33.49
C ILE A 705 2.77 14.41 -35.00
N GLU A 706 3.52 15.36 -35.53
CA GLU A 706 3.68 15.55 -36.96
C GLU A 706 4.24 14.30 -37.61
N ASN A 707 5.28 13.72 -37.02
CA ASN A 707 5.87 12.48 -37.51
C ASN A 707 4.90 11.30 -37.48
N ILE A 708 3.99 11.22 -36.50
CA ILE A 708 2.96 10.18 -36.43
C ILE A 708 1.83 10.45 -37.42
N LEU A 709 1.22 11.64 -37.38
CA LEU A 709 0.02 11.99 -38.15
C LEU A 709 0.30 12.15 -39.64
N ASN A 710 1.48 12.69 -39.98
CA ASN A 710 1.91 12.86 -41.37
C ASN A 710 2.73 11.67 -41.87
N SER A 711 2.88 10.61 -41.06
CA SER A 711 3.59 9.41 -41.50
C SER A 711 2.86 8.82 -42.70
N PRO A 712 3.54 8.58 -43.83
CA PRO A 712 2.95 7.85 -44.96
C PRO A 712 2.60 6.40 -44.59
N ASN A 713 3.12 5.93 -43.44
CA ASN A 713 2.94 4.57 -42.94
C ASN A 713 1.76 4.43 -41.95
N LEU A 714 1.16 5.55 -41.51
CA LEU A 714 -0.03 5.52 -40.69
C LEU A 714 -1.21 5.01 -41.54
N GLN A 715 -1.73 3.84 -41.20
CA GLN A 715 -2.85 3.25 -41.92
C GLN A 715 -4.12 4.08 -41.74
N PRO A 716 -4.91 4.30 -42.81
CA PRO A 716 -6.07 5.17 -42.75
C PRO A 716 -7.12 4.65 -41.75
N LEU A 717 -7.55 5.53 -40.85
CA LEU A 717 -8.66 5.26 -39.92
C LEU A 717 -9.93 4.98 -40.71
N LYS A 718 -10.52 3.79 -40.55
CA LYS A 718 -11.72 3.35 -41.29
C LYS A 718 -12.98 4.18 -40.99
N SER A 719 -13.00 4.94 -39.89
CA SER A 719 -13.99 5.99 -39.58
C SER A 719 -13.58 6.73 -38.29
N GLY A 720 -13.82 8.04 -38.20
CA GLY A 720 -13.64 8.80 -36.95
C GLY A 720 -12.37 9.65 -36.82
N THR A 721 -11.66 9.97 -37.90
CA THR A 721 -10.42 10.80 -37.87
C THR A 721 -10.61 12.12 -37.11
N GLN A 722 -11.77 12.78 -37.24
CA GLN A 722 -12.05 14.01 -36.50
C GLN A 722 -12.17 13.79 -34.99
N GLN A 723 -12.78 12.69 -34.54
CA GLN A 723 -12.92 12.39 -33.12
C GLN A 723 -11.56 12.05 -32.49
N HIS A 724 -10.73 11.28 -33.19
CA HIS A 724 -9.36 10.95 -32.76
C HIS A 724 -8.49 12.21 -32.67
N LEU A 725 -8.50 13.05 -33.70
CA LEU A 725 -7.83 14.35 -33.68
C LEU A 725 -8.38 15.28 -32.59
N GLN A 726 -9.68 15.21 -32.28
CA GLN A 726 -10.29 16.03 -31.23
C GLN A 726 -9.92 15.53 -29.82
N ALA A 727 -9.93 14.22 -29.56
CA ALA A 727 -9.48 13.65 -28.28
C ALA A 727 -7.99 13.91 -28.06
N PHE A 728 -7.20 13.72 -29.12
CA PHE A 728 -5.80 14.08 -29.18
C PHE A 728 -5.60 15.57 -28.82
N LYS A 729 -6.26 16.47 -29.55
CA LYS A 729 -6.19 17.92 -29.33
C LYS A 729 -6.65 18.32 -27.94
N MET A 730 -7.75 17.76 -27.46
CA MET A 730 -8.27 18.05 -26.13
C MET A 730 -7.22 17.65 -25.10
N SER A 731 -6.64 16.47 -25.20
CA SER A 731 -5.59 16.04 -24.28
C SER A 731 -4.29 16.86 -24.42
N ALA A 732 -3.87 17.18 -25.64
CA ALA A 732 -2.70 18.01 -25.89
C ALA A 732 -2.82 19.44 -25.37
N THR A 733 -4.03 20.01 -25.43
CA THR A 733 -4.30 21.36 -24.93
C THR A 733 -4.63 21.38 -23.44
N THR A 734 -5.24 20.33 -22.88
CA THR A 734 -5.70 20.34 -21.47
C THR A 734 -4.72 19.62 -20.55
N LYS A 735 -4.16 18.49 -20.98
CA LYS A 735 -3.41 17.53 -20.16
C LYS A 735 -1.93 17.38 -20.54
N ASN A 736 -1.45 17.94 -21.66
CA ASN A 736 -0.03 17.83 -22.02
C ASN A 736 0.86 18.30 -20.88
N ILE A 737 1.76 17.40 -20.50
CA ILE A 737 2.60 17.50 -19.32
C ILE A 737 3.73 18.54 -19.54
N ASP A 738 4.12 18.79 -20.79
CA ASP A 738 5.08 19.82 -21.15
C ASP A 738 4.37 21.09 -21.65
N ASN A 739 4.39 22.16 -20.83
CA ASN A 739 3.79 23.45 -21.20
C ASN A 739 4.41 24.09 -22.46
N HIS A 740 5.69 23.83 -22.75
CA HIS A 740 6.32 24.32 -23.97
C HIS A 740 5.72 23.60 -25.19
N HIS A 741 5.65 22.27 -25.15
CA HIS A 741 5.00 21.49 -26.22
C HIS A 741 3.52 21.81 -26.34
N LYS A 742 2.80 22.00 -25.22
CA LYS A 742 1.41 22.46 -25.20
C LYS A 742 1.21 23.81 -25.89
N GLN A 743 2.07 24.79 -25.63
CA GLN A 743 1.99 26.11 -26.28
C GLN A 743 2.38 26.04 -27.75
N SER A 744 3.43 25.29 -28.10
CA SER A 744 3.79 25.00 -29.48
C SER A 744 2.66 24.29 -30.22
N PHE A 745 1.96 23.37 -29.54
CA PHE A 745 0.83 22.63 -30.09
C PHE A 745 -0.40 23.53 -30.30
N ILE A 746 -0.70 24.42 -29.35
CA ILE A 746 -1.76 25.42 -29.50
C ILE A 746 -1.48 26.32 -30.70
N LYS A 747 -0.25 26.82 -30.84
CA LYS A 747 0.17 27.65 -31.99
C LYS A 747 0.11 26.89 -33.30
N TYR A 748 0.67 25.68 -33.33
CA TYR A 748 0.65 24.78 -34.49
C TYR A 748 -0.77 24.52 -34.98
N TYR A 749 -1.68 24.17 -34.08
CA TYR A 749 -3.07 23.89 -34.44
C TYR A 749 -3.83 25.17 -34.83
N GLN A 750 -3.48 26.34 -34.28
CA GLN A 750 -4.02 27.62 -34.73
C GLN A 750 -3.57 27.99 -36.16
N GLN A 751 -2.45 27.45 -36.63
CA GLN A 751 -1.90 27.67 -37.98
C GLN A 751 -2.42 26.68 -39.03
N ILE A 752 -2.94 25.51 -38.61
CA ILE A 752 -3.48 24.46 -39.50
C ILE A 752 -4.98 24.65 -39.79
N LYS A 753 -5.65 25.54 -39.07
CA LYS A 753 -6.94 26.09 -39.49
C LYS A 753 -6.74 27.09 -40.62
#